data_AF-A0A7X6K3F4-F1
#
_entry.id   AF-A0A7X6K3F4-F1
#
_cell.length_a   1.000
_cell.length_b   1.000
_cell.length_c   1.000
_cell.angle_alpha   90.00
_cell.angle_beta   90.00
_cell.angle_gamma   90.00
#
_symmetry.space_group_name_H-M   'P 1'
#
loop_
_entity.id
_entity.type
_entity.pdbx_description
1 polymer ?
#
loop_
_entity_poly.entity_id
_entity_poly.type
_entity_poly.pdbx_seq_one_letter_code
_entity_poly.pdbx_strand_id
1 'polypeptide(L)'
;MTHPAPDGAAAPSTAAPAVPRTAPAPQPPAARKVPVERIHHGDVVVDDYEWLRAKEDPEVVAHLRAENEYTEAVTAGQQPLREAIFQEIKNRTQETDLSVPVRKDGWWYYSRMEEGRQYAVRCRVQARDTGDLAADWTPPQVEPGTEIPGEQVLLDGNAEAEGKPFFALGGTAVTKDGNLFAYAVDTTGDERFTLRIKDLRTGELLPDVVENVFYAPAFSPDGRQVFYLVVDDTWRPWQVRSHVLGTGVEEDTVIHQEDDPAMWTGFDLSADRRHLVVSISCSEYSETRLLDFADQAAGLRTLVPRSERILYDAEPFQLAGREMVLLTHNKEAVNSMVSLAGLDEFAKPLAEQQWATVVPHDDAVRVNGAGVTATHMVLSVRKDTIERVQVIPLAGLGTGTQAAPAEPDFDEELFTAGAGAMDYESPVIRLGYASFLTPPRVYDYEPATGRLWLRKETPVPGYDRGAYVASREWATSRDGTRIPLSVLRRSEVRPDGSNPALLYAYGSYEHSMDPYFSTARLSVLDRGVVMVIAHVRGGGEMGRKWYEDGKKLKKKNTFTDFVDATDWLAASGWADPARIAAMGGSAGGLLMGAVANLAPQKYAAILAQVPFVDPLTSVLDPDLPLSALEWEEWGNPLEDPEVYAYMKSYSPYENVRPLPYPPIAAVTSFNDTRVLYVEPAKWVARLRAATTGTAPVVLKTDMDAGHGGASGRYEAWKDAAWDYAFVLDALGATELLPPPQ
;
A
#
# COMPACT_ATOMS: atom_id res chain seq x y z
N MET A 1 -77.48 34.55 -58.61
CA MET A 1 -76.70 33.71 -59.55
C MET A 1 -75.31 34.33 -59.62
N THR A 2 -74.29 33.62 -59.11
CA THR A 2 -73.09 33.17 -59.87
C THR A 2 -72.22 34.33 -60.39
N HIS A 3 -70.93 34.50 -60.07
CA HIS A 3 -69.80 33.56 -60.11
C HIS A 3 -68.58 34.12 -59.31
N PRO A 4 -67.54 33.31 -59.05
CA PRO A 4 -66.40 33.61 -58.18
C PRO A 4 -65.15 34.16 -58.92
N ALA A 5 -64.15 34.62 -58.15
CA ALA A 5 -62.79 34.96 -58.59
C ALA A 5 -61.75 34.48 -57.55
N PRO A 6 -60.47 34.25 -57.94
CA PRO A 6 -59.65 33.16 -57.42
C PRO A 6 -58.60 33.53 -56.36
N ASP A 7 -57.97 32.46 -55.86
CA ASP A 7 -57.02 32.32 -54.76
C ASP A 7 -55.82 33.29 -54.72
N GLY A 8 -55.53 33.76 -53.50
CA GLY A 8 -54.25 34.34 -53.10
C GLY A 8 -53.63 33.53 -51.96
N ALA A 9 -52.44 32.97 -52.20
CA ALA A 9 -51.67 32.19 -51.25
C ALA A 9 -51.10 33.07 -50.10
N ALA A 10 -51.25 32.61 -48.85
CA ALA A 10 -50.59 33.19 -47.68
C ALA A 10 -49.41 32.30 -47.24
N ALA A 11 -48.24 32.91 -47.04
CA ALA A 11 -47.03 32.25 -46.58
C ALA A 11 -47.10 31.89 -45.07
N PRO A 12 -46.50 30.76 -44.63
CA PRO A 12 -46.47 30.39 -43.22
C PRO A 12 -45.39 31.19 -42.47
N SER A 13 -45.78 31.71 -41.30
CA SER A 13 -44.90 32.34 -40.32
C SER A 13 -43.93 31.32 -39.73
N THR A 14 -42.62 31.56 -39.89
CA THR A 14 -41.56 30.78 -39.25
C THR A 14 -41.41 31.20 -37.78
N ALA A 15 -41.82 30.32 -36.86
CA ALA A 15 -41.53 30.47 -35.45
C ALA A 15 -40.02 30.30 -35.19
N ALA A 16 -39.43 31.22 -34.44
CA ALA A 16 -38.04 31.16 -34.02
C ALA A 16 -37.78 29.92 -33.12
N PRO A 17 -36.62 29.26 -33.22
CA PRO A 17 -36.31 28.10 -32.40
C PRO A 17 -36.16 28.53 -30.94
N ALA A 18 -36.84 27.82 -30.04
CA ALA A 18 -36.70 28.00 -28.61
C ALA A 18 -35.26 27.65 -28.19
N VAL A 19 -34.60 28.60 -27.53
CA VAL A 19 -33.29 28.38 -26.88
C VAL A 19 -33.44 27.24 -25.86
N PRO A 20 -32.58 26.21 -25.85
CA PRO A 20 -32.65 25.17 -24.84
C PRO A 20 -32.40 25.82 -23.47
N ARG A 21 -33.32 25.63 -22.53
CA ARG A 21 -33.07 25.97 -21.12
C ARG A 21 -31.93 25.08 -20.63
N THR A 22 -30.77 25.68 -20.38
CA THR A 22 -29.66 25.00 -19.70
C THR A 22 -30.15 24.51 -18.34
N ALA A 23 -29.93 23.23 -18.04
CA ALA A 23 -30.25 22.66 -16.73
C ALA A 23 -29.53 23.48 -15.63
N PRO A 24 -30.17 23.70 -14.46
CA PRO A 24 -29.51 24.39 -13.36
C PRO A 24 -28.27 23.61 -12.91
N ALA A 25 -27.19 24.34 -12.60
CA ALA A 25 -25.96 23.73 -12.09
C ALA A 25 -26.23 22.96 -10.79
N PRO A 26 -25.68 21.75 -10.62
CA PRO A 26 -25.89 20.96 -9.41
C PRO A 26 -25.43 21.77 -8.18
N GLN A 27 -26.23 21.72 -7.12
CA GLN A 27 -25.91 22.41 -5.87
C GLN A 27 -25.28 21.40 -4.90
N PRO A 28 -24.18 21.77 -4.21
CA PRO A 28 -23.59 20.90 -3.21
C PRO A 28 -24.56 20.69 -2.05
N PRO A 29 -24.60 19.48 -1.45
CA PRO A 29 -25.35 19.26 -0.22
C PRO A 29 -24.78 20.17 0.89
N ALA A 30 -25.69 20.82 1.62
CA ALA A 30 -25.34 21.66 2.75
C ALA A 30 -25.32 20.82 4.03
N ALA A 31 -24.13 20.62 4.60
CA ALA A 31 -24.02 20.05 5.94
C ALA A 31 -24.52 21.06 6.98
N ARG A 32 -25.41 20.63 7.87
CA ARG A 32 -25.80 21.47 9.01
C ARG A 32 -24.61 21.69 9.95
N LYS A 33 -24.58 22.86 10.57
CA LYS A 33 -23.59 23.20 11.59
C LYS A 33 -24.15 22.87 12.97
N VAL A 34 -23.46 21.98 13.69
CA VAL A 34 -23.77 21.59 15.06
C VAL A 34 -22.49 21.84 15.87
N PRO A 35 -22.34 23.02 16.48
CA PRO A 35 -21.12 23.36 17.20
C PRO A 35 -20.86 22.38 18.35
N VAL A 36 -19.73 21.69 18.28
CA VAL A 36 -19.17 20.87 19.36
C VAL A 36 -17.84 21.48 19.76
N GLU A 37 -17.64 21.73 21.05
CA GLU A 37 -16.38 22.25 21.56
C GLU A 37 -15.44 21.10 21.93
N ARG A 38 -14.26 21.08 21.33
CA ARG A 38 -13.11 20.28 21.78
C ARG A 38 -12.19 21.20 22.57
N ILE A 39 -11.94 20.88 23.85
CA ILE A 39 -11.06 21.67 24.72
C ILE A 39 -9.86 20.80 25.10
N HIS A 40 -8.65 21.22 24.72
CA HIS A 40 -7.42 20.51 25.09
C HIS A 40 -6.29 21.50 25.34
N HIS A 41 -5.45 21.26 26.37
CA HIS A 41 -4.39 22.19 26.80
C HIS A 41 -4.83 23.66 26.94
N GLY A 42 -6.11 23.90 27.28
CA GLY A 42 -6.71 25.23 27.40
C GLY A 42 -7.10 25.91 26.07
N ASP A 43 -6.87 25.25 24.94
CA ASP A 43 -7.29 25.68 23.60
C ASP A 43 -8.68 25.12 23.27
N VAL A 44 -9.58 25.99 22.81
CA VAL A 44 -10.97 25.65 22.46
C VAL A 44 -11.10 25.66 20.94
N VAL A 45 -11.43 24.52 20.35
CA VAL A 45 -11.75 24.37 18.93
C VAL A 45 -13.23 24.05 18.78
N VAL A 46 -13.93 24.83 17.96
CA VAL A 46 -15.33 24.57 17.60
C VAL A 46 -15.36 23.74 16.31
N ASP A 47 -15.91 22.55 16.43
CA ASP A 47 -16.18 21.65 15.32
C ASP A 47 -17.66 21.69 14.96
N ASP A 48 -17.98 22.29 13.81
CA ASP A 48 -19.36 22.40 13.31
C ASP A 48 -19.92 21.06 12.77
N TYR A 49 -19.07 20.06 12.53
CA TYR A 49 -19.39 18.90 11.69
C TYR A 49 -19.13 17.54 12.38
N GLU A 50 -18.81 17.54 13.67
CA GLU A 50 -18.53 16.30 14.44
C GLU A 50 -19.71 15.32 14.47
N TRP A 51 -20.94 15.81 14.26
CA TRP A 51 -22.14 14.96 14.11
C TRP A 51 -22.02 13.95 12.97
N LEU A 52 -21.16 14.20 11.96
CA LEU A 52 -20.88 13.28 10.86
C LEU A 52 -20.16 12.00 11.30
N ARG A 53 -19.66 11.90 12.54
CA ARG A 53 -19.01 10.68 13.05
C ARG A 53 -20.00 9.56 13.32
N ALA A 54 -21.26 9.89 13.59
CA ALA A 54 -22.30 8.94 13.97
C ALA A 54 -22.68 8.02 12.79
N LYS A 55 -21.86 6.99 12.55
CA LYS A 55 -21.89 6.10 11.37
C LYS A 55 -23.26 5.48 11.11
N GLU A 56 -23.97 5.12 12.17
CA GLU A 56 -25.29 4.48 12.09
C GLU A 56 -26.45 5.49 12.00
N ASP A 57 -26.20 6.79 12.13
CA ASP A 57 -27.24 7.82 12.03
C ASP A 57 -27.76 7.90 10.57
N PRO A 58 -29.07 7.72 10.35
CA PRO A 58 -29.66 7.85 9.01
C PRO A 58 -29.42 9.22 8.35
N GLU A 59 -29.27 10.30 9.12
CA GLU A 59 -28.94 11.63 8.58
C GLU A 59 -27.52 11.65 7.98
N VAL A 60 -26.56 10.97 8.61
CA VAL A 60 -25.18 10.86 8.10
C VAL A 60 -25.16 10.06 6.81
N VAL A 61 -25.82 8.90 6.79
CA VAL A 61 -25.93 8.06 5.57
C VAL A 61 -26.61 8.83 4.44
N ALA A 62 -27.69 9.58 4.73
CA ALA A 62 -28.37 10.41 3.74
C ALA A 62 -27.46 11.54 3.22
N HIS A 63 -26.67 12.17 4.09
CA HIS A 63 -25.71 13.19 3.71
C HIS A 63 -24.63 12.64 2.76
N LEU A 64 -24.01 11.50 3.10
CA LEU A 64 -22.99 10.86 2.26
C LEU A 64 -23.55 10.42 0.89
N ARG A 65 -24.80 9.95 0.83
CA ARG A 65 -25.46 9.65 -0.45
C ARG A 65 -25.71 10.90 -1.28
N ALA A 66 -26.14 12.00 -0.66
CA ALA A 66 -26.30 13.28 -1.35
C ALA A 66 -24.96 13.85 -1.84
N GLU A 67 -23.87 13.61 -1.11
CA GLU A 67 -22.51 13.93 -1.56
C GLU A 67 -22.13 13.13 -2.82
N ASN A 68 -22.40 11.82 -2.84
CA ASN A 68 -22.19 11.00 -4.03
C ASN A 68 -23.03 11.46 -5.24
N GLU A 69 -24.30 11.81 -5.03
CA GLU A 69 -25.17 12.34 -6.09
C GLU A 69 -24.64 13.66 -6.66
N TYR A 70 -24.16 14.57 -5.80
CA TYR A 70 -23.54 15.81 -6.23
C TYR A 70 -22.23 15.56 -6.99
N THR A 71 -21.38 14.68 -6.47
CA THR A 71 -20.13 14.28 -7.12
C THR A 71 -20.40 13.74 -8.52
N GLU A 72 -21.36 12.82 -8.68
CA GLU A 72 -21.73 12.28 -9.98
C GLU A 72 -22.29 13.38 -10.91
N ALA A 73 -23.15 14.27 -10.41
CA ALA A 73 -23.70 15.35 -11.22
C ALA A 73 -22.63 16.35 -11.71
N VAL A 74 -21.66 16.71 -10.86
CA VAL A 74 -20.54 17.61 -11.22
C VAL A 74 -19.61 16.98 -12.24
N THR A 75 -19.42 15.67 -12.14
CA THR A 75 -18.41 14.95 -12.91
C THR A 75 -18.99 14.09 -14.04
N ALA A 76 -20.29 14.18 -14.31
CA ALA A 76 -20.99 13.41 -15.34
C ALA A 76 -20.37 13.58 -16.74
N GLY A 77 -19.84 14.77 -17.06
CA GLY A 77 -19.14 15.04 -18.31
C GLY A 77 -17.87 14.21 -18.52
N GLN A 78 -17.31 13.67 -17.44
CA GLN A 78 -16.08 12.86 -17.45
C GLN A 78 -16.36 11.38 -17.76
N GLN A 79 -17.63 10.95 -17.82
CA GLN A 79 -17.98 9.54 -18.02
C GLN A 79 -17.37 8.91 -19.29
N PRO A 80 -17.35 9.59 -20.46
CA PRO A 80 -16.66 9.04 -21.64
C PRO A 80 -15.15 8.83 -21.42
N LEU A 81 -14.50 9.73 -20.68
CA LEU A 81 -13.09 9.63 -20.36
C LEU A 81 -12.82 8.48 -19.38
N ARG A 82 -13.67 8.30 -18.36
CA ARG A 82 -13.59 7.16 -17.43
C ARG A 82 -13.69 5.84 -18.17
N GLU A 83 -14.68 5.71 -19.06
CA GLU A 83 -14.86 4.50 -19.86
C GLU A 83 -13.64 4.26 -20.77
N ALA A 84 -13.11 5.30 -21.41
CA ALA A 84 -11.91 5.18 -22.22
C ALA A 84 -10.72 4.67 -21.40
N ILE A 85 -10.44 5.27 -20.24
CA ILE A 85 -9.32 4.86 -19.37
C ILE A 85 -9.54 3.44 -18.84
N PHE A 86 -10.75 3.08 -18.44
CA PHE A 86 -11.08 1.71 -18.02
C PHE A 86 -10.80 0.69 -19.12
N GLN A 87 -11.26 0.96 -20.35
CA GLN A 87 -11.00 0.08 -21.49
C GLN A 87 -9.52 0.03 -21.85
N GLU A 88 -8.80 1.15 -21.75
CA GLU A 88 -7.34 1.18 -21.93
C GLU A 88 -6.61 0.30 -20.91
N ILE A 89 -6.96 0.39 -19.63
CA ILE A 89 -6.40 -0.48 -18.57
C ILE A 89 -6.69 -1.96 -18.87
N LYS A 90 -7.96 -2.26 -19.18
CA LYS A 90 -8.42 -3.61 -19.49
C LYS A 90 -7.67 -4.18 -20.70
N ASN A 91 -7.60 -3.44 -21.80
CA ASN A 91 -6.94 -3.88 -23.04
C ASN A 91 -5.42 -4.06 -22.89
N ARG A 92 -4.79 -3.36 -21.94
CA ARG A 92 -3.37 -3.52 -21.60
C ARG A 92 -3.12 -4.58 -20.52
N THR A 93 -4.16 -5.27 -20.05
CA THR A 93 -4.04 -6.29 -19.00
C THR A 93 -4.40 -7.67 -19.54
N GLN A 94 -3.53 -8.64 -19.36
CA GLN A 94 -3.87 -10.03 -19.64
C GLN A 94 -4.82 -10.56 -18.56
N GLU A 95 -6.10 -10.70 -18.89
CA GLU A 95 -7.15 -11.03 -17.91
C GLU A 95 -7.13 -12.50 -17.47
N THR A 96 -6.76 -13.41 -18.38
CA THR A 96 -6.49 -14.81 -18.04
C THR A 96 -5.00 -14.97 -17.84
N ASP A 97 -4.54 -15.21 -16.62
CA ASP A 97 -3.11 -15.21 -16.29
C ASP A 97 -2.79 -16.12 -15.11
N LEU A 98 -1.52 -16.55 -14.98
CA LEU A 98 -1.02 -17.41 -13.90
C LEU A 98 0.21 -16.79 -13.24
N SER A 99 0.34 -16.91 -11.92
CA SER A 99 1.58 -16.57 -11.23
C SER A 99 2.70 -17.56 -11.61
N VAL A 100 3.95 -17.16 -11.42
CA VAL A 100 5.06 -18.13 -11.47
C VAL A 100 4.91 -19.11 -10.30
N PRO A 101 4.93 -20.44 -10.54
CA PRO A 101 4.82 -21.39 -9.44
C PRO A 101 6.00 -21.30 -8.47
N VAL A 102 5.69 -21.39 -7.18
CA VAL A 102 6.66 -21.39 -6.08
C VAL A 102 6.71 -22.79 -5.48
N ARG A 103 7.90 -23.40 -5.47
CA ARG A 103 8.11 -24.71 -4.86
C ARG A 103 8.16 -24.55 -3.34
N LYS A 104 7.43 -25.41 -2.61
CA LYS A 104 7.45 -25.49 -1.16
C LYS A 104 6.98 -26.87 -0.71
N ASP A 105 7.73 -27.52 0.18
CA ASP A 105 7.37 -28.83 0.79
C ASP A 105 6.84 -29.89 -0.19
N GLY A 106 7.48 -30.08 -1.35
CA GLY A 106 7.09 -31.12 -2.34
C GLY A 106 5.92 -30.73 -3.26
N TRP A 107 5.49 -29.47 -3.24
CA TRP A 107 4.44 -28.93 -4.10
C TRP A 107 4.91 -27.66 -4.81
N TRP A 108 4.31 -27.39 -5.96
CA TRP A 108 4.37 -26.10 -6.65
C TRP A 108 3.06 -25.37 -6.42
N TYR A 109 3.10 -24.19 -5.79
CA TYR A 109 1.95 -23.34 -5.51
C TYR A 109 1.88 -22.18 -6.49
N TYR A 110 0.69 -21.85 -6.97
CA TYR A 110 0.47 -20.72 -7.87
C TYR A 110 -0.97 -20.22 -7.76
N SER A 111 -1.22 -19.06 -8.32
CA SER A 111 -2.58 -18.53 -8.52
C SER A 111 -2.86 -18.38 -10.00
N ARG A 112 -4.14 -18.46 -10.37
CA ARG A 112 -4.62 -18.15 -11.72
C ARG A 112 -5.81 -17.21 -11.67
N MET A 113 -5.88 -16.33 -12.66
CA MET A 113 -6.99 -15.42 -12.92
C MET A 113 -7.69 -15.87 -14.20
N GLU A 114 -9.00 -15.68 -14.26
CA GLU A 114 -9.82 -15.98 -15.43
C GLU A 114 -10.47 -14.70 -15.95
N GLU A 115 -10.62 -14.55 -17.26
CA GLU A 115 -11.34 -13.43 -17.85
C GLU A 115 -12.79 -13.33 -17.30
N GLY A 116 -13.24 -12.11 -17.03
CA GLY A 116 -14.56 -11.83 -16.45
C GLY A 116 -14.68 -12.15 -14.95
N ARG A 117 -13.64 -12.69 -14.31
CA ARG A 117 -13.61 -12.99 -12.87
C ARG A 117 -12.84 -11.93 -12.06
N GLN A 118 -13.28 -11.73 -10.81
CA GLN A 118 -12.77 -10.66 -9.93
C GLN A 118 -11.57 -11.11 -9.09
N TYR A 119 -11.51 -12.41 -8.76
CA TYR A 119 -10.58 -12.95 -7.75
C TYR A 119 -9.78 -14.13 -8.29
N ALA A 120 -8.64 -14.39 -7.64
CA ALA A 120 -7.74 -15.46 -8.01
C ALA A 120 -8.23 -16.84 -7.53
N VAL A 121 -7.95 -17.86 -8.32
CA VAL A 121 -8.03 -19.27 -7.93
C VAL A 121 -6.65 -19.72 -7.48
N ARG A 122 -6.52 -20.17 -6.22
CA ARG A 122 -5.27 -20.69 -5.65
C ARG A 122 -5.15 -22.18 -5.91
N CYS A 123 -4.03 -22.57 -6.49
CA CYS A 123 -3.79 -23.90 -7.00
C CYS A 123 -2.45 -24.45 -6.52
N ARG A 124 -2.30 -25.77 -6.61
CA ARG A 124 -1.01 -26.43 -6.50
C ARG A 124 -0.90 -27.63 -7.43
N VAL A 125 0.32 -28.00 -7.80
CA VAL A 125 0.62 -29.30 -8.42
C VAL A 125 1.74 -30.00 -7.67
N GLN A 126 1.76 -31.33 -7.72
CA GLN A 126 2.81 -32.11 -7.07
C GLN A 126 4.16 -31.82 -7.72
N ALA A 127 5.18 -31.51 -6.92
CA ALA A 127 6.55 -31.37 -7.42
C ALA A 127 7.15 -32.76 -7.70
N ARG A 128 8.14 -32.79 -8.59
CA ARG A 128 8.93 -34.00 -8.86
C ARG A 128 10.26 -33.90 -8.12
N ASP A 129 10.72 -35.05 -7.65
CA ASP A 129 12.03 -35.25 -7.03
C ASP A 129 12.79 -36.30 -7.82
N THR A 130 13.34 -35.86 -8.95
CA THR A 130 14.08 -36.71 -9.88
C THR A 130 15.53 -36.94 -9.43
N GLY A 131 16.02 -36.12 -8.51
CA GLY A 131 17.42 -36.13 -8.04
C GLY A 131 18.33 -35.23 -8.87
N ASP A 132 17.81 -34.61 -9.94
CA ASP A 132 18.46 -33.52 -10.67
C ASP A 132 17.93 -32.19 -10.12
N LEU A 133 18.76 -31.50 -9.32
CA LEU A 133 18.39 -30.24 -8.69
C LEU A 133 17.94 -29.17 -9.70
N ALA A 134 18.54 -29.12 -10.89
CA ALA A 134 18.16 -28.11 -11.88
C ALA A 134 16.77 -28.40 -12.45
N ALA A 135 16.47 -29.67 -12.71
CA ALA A 135 15.16 -30.09 -13.18
C ALA A 135 14.09 -29.93 -12.07
N ASP A 136 14.43 -30.34 -10.85
CA ASP A 136 13.52 -30.35 -9.71
C ASP A 136 13.13 -28.92 -9.28
N TRP A 137 14.04 -27.94 -9.37
CA TRP A 137 13.77 -26.56 -8.98
C TRP A 137 13.41 -25.62 -10.15
N THR A 138 13.23 -26.16 -11.35
CA THR A 138 12.66 -25.39 -12.46
C THR A 138 11.13 -25.38 -12.35
N PRO A 139 10.49 -24.19 -12.24
CA PRO A 139 9.04 -24.11 -12.18
C PRO A 139 8.36 -24.72 -13.41
N PRO A 140 7.19 -25.38 -13.25
CA PRO A 140 6.37 -25.78 -14.38
C PRO A 140 6.08 -24.59 -15.30
N GLN A 141 6.09 -24.84 -16.62
CA GLN A 141 5.66 -23.83 -17.57
C GLN A 141 4.16 -23.58 -17.41
N VAL A 142 3.80 -22.31 -17.32
CA VAL A 142 2.41 -21.86 -17.22
C VAL A 142 2.00 -21.21 -18.52
N GLU A 143 0.87 -21.66 -19.07
CA GLU A 143 0.23 -21.04 -20.23
C GLU A 143 -1.13 -20.49 -19.79
N PRO A 144 -1.41 -19.19 -20.03
CA PRO A 144 -2.72 -18.60 -19.80
C PRO A 144 -3.88 -19.46 -20.33
N GLY A 145 -4.81 -19.81 -19.44
CA GLY A 145 -6.01 -20.59 -19.77
C GLY A 145 -5.79 -22.11 -19.83
N THR A 146 -4.57 -22.59 -19.57
CA THR A 146 -4.24 -24.01 -19.53
C THR A 146 -3.96 -24.44 -18.08
N GLU A 147 -4.74 -25.39 -17.56
CA GLU A 147 -4.46 -26.01 -16.26
C GLU A 147 -3.19 -26.86 -16.33
N ILE A 148 -2.38 -26.80 -15.28
CA ILE A 148 -1.20 -27.67 -15.18
C ILE A 148 -1.68 -29.11 -14.91
N PRO A 149 -1.17 -30.14 -15.64
CA PRO A 149 -1.60 -31.52 -15.39
C PRO A 149 -1.42 -31.94 -13.93
N GLY A 150 -2.52 -32.40 -13.31
CA GLY A 150 -2.53 -32.75 -11.89
C GLY A 150 -2.78 -31.58 -10.93
N GLU A 151 -3.27 -30.45 -11.44
CA GLU A 151 -3.72 -29.30 -10.63
C GLU A 151 -4.72 -29.72 -9.55
N GLN A 152 -4.52 -29.18 -8.35
CA GLN A 152 -5.45 -29.21 -7.24
C GLN A 152 -5.82 -27.77 -6.86
N VAL A 153 -7.12 -27.46 -6.89
CA VAL A 153 -7.64 -26.16 -6.42
C VAL A 153 -7.71 -26.16 -4.90
N LEU A 154 -6.96 -25.26 -4.28
CA LEU A 154 -6.99 -25.01 -2.84
C LEU A 154 -8.21 -24.18 -2.47
N LEU A 155 -8.36 -23.04 -3.16
CA LEU A 155 -9.41 -22.05 -2.91
C LEU A 155 -9.78 -21.31 -4.20
N ASP A 156 -11.06 -21.26 -4.54
CA ASP A 156 -11.58 -20.37 -5.57
C ASP A 156 -12.17 -19.11 -4.91
N GLY A 157 -11.47 -17.98 -5.03
CA GLY A 157 -11.95 -16.71 -4.47
C GLY A 157 -13.26 -16.22 -5.09
N ASN A 158 -13.58 -16.63 -6.32
CA ASN A 158 -14.83 -16.23 -6.98
C ASN A 158 -16.03 -16.98 -6.40
N ALA A 159 -15.86 -18.28 -6.14
CA ALA A 159 -16.86 -19.08 -5.45
C ALA A 159 -17.08 -18.57 -4.01
N GLU A 160 -15.99 -18.23 -3.31
CA GLU A 160 -16.07 -17.66 -1.96
C GLU A 160 -16.74 -16.27 -1.94
N ALA A 161 -16.59 -15.47 -3.00
CA ALA A 161 -17.19 -14.14 -3.09
C ALA A 161 -18.65 -14.15 -3.59
N GLU A 162 -19.17 -15.27 -4.06
CA GLU A 162 -20.49 -15.32 -4.72
C GLU A 162 -21.62 -14.84 -3.78
N GLY A 163 -22.38 -13.84 -4.25
CA GLY A 163 -23.50 -13.25 -3.50
C GLY A 163 -23.10 -12.33 -2.34
N LYS A 164 -21.81 -12.02 -2.17
CA LYS A 164 -21.30 -11.16 -1.10
C LYS A 164 -20.95 -9.76 -1.64
N PRO A 165 -21.19 -8.69 -0.87
CA PRO A 165 -20.87 -7.32 -1.30
C PRO A 165 -19.36 -7.04 -1.33
N PHE A 166 -18.59 -7.77 -0.53
CA PHE A 166 -17.14 -7.65 -0.43
C PHE A 166 -16.51 -9.04 -0.26
N PHE A 167 -15.27 -9.19 -0.71
CA PHE A 167 -14.44 -10.35 -0.42
C PHE A 167 -12.96 -9.98 -0.37
N ALA A 168 -12.30 -10.37 0.72
CA ALA A 168 -10.86 -10.36 0.85
C ALA A 168 -10.35 -11.65 1.49
N LEU A 169 -9.14 -12.05 1.09
CA LEU A 169 -8.42 -13.17 1.65
C LEU A 169 -7.31 -12.64 2.56
N GLY A 170 -7.46 -12.80 3.87
CA GLY A 170 -6.55 -12.29 4.89
C GLY A 170 -5.29 -13.14 5.09
N GLY A 171 -5.24 -14.34 4.53
CA GLY A 171 -4.04 -15.17 4.57
C GLY A 171 -4.34 -16.64 4.35
N THR A 172 -3.27 -17.40 4.11
CA THR A 172 -3.34 -18.84 3.88
C THR A 172 -2.11 -19.54 4.41
N ALA A 173 -2.27 -20.76 4.93
CA ALA A 173 -1.18 -21.65 5.28
C ALA A 173 -1.46 -23.08 4.85
N VAL A 174 -0.40 -23.86 4.64
CA VAL A 174 -0.47 -25.29 4.33
C VAL A 174 0.47 -26.02 5.28
N THR A 175 0.05 -27.17 5.80
CA THR A 175 0.91 -28.02 6.64
C THR A 175 2.08 -28.58 5.84
N LYS A 176 3.19 -28.90 6.51
CA LYS A 176 4.41 -29.41 5.86
C LYS A 176 4.19 -30.71 5.08
N ASP A 177 3.25 -31.54 5.51
CA ASP A 177 2.86 -32.76 4.80
C ASP A 177 1.92 -32.51 3.61
N GLY A 178 1.46 -31.27 3.42
CA GLY A 178 0.56 -30.87 2.34
C GLY A 178 -0.88 -31.35 2.51
N ASN A 179 -1.30 -31.80 3.68
CA ASN A 179 -2.63 -32.39 3.87
C ASN A 179 -3.70 -31.39 4.31
N LEU A 180 -3.35 -30.32 5.04
CA LEU A 180 -4.32 -29.35 5.54
C LEU A 180 -4.03 -27.95 4.99
N PHE A 181 -5.09 -27.19 4.72
CA PHE A 181 -5.06 -25.81 4.25
C PHE A 181 -5.88 -24.91 5.15
N ALA A 182 -5.24 -23.91 5.74
CA ALA A 182 -5.88 -22.86 6.50
C ALA A 182 -6.08 -21.64 5.60
N TYR A 183 -7.25 -21.00 5.67
CA TYR A 183 -7.52 -19.75 4.97
C TYR A 183 -8.45 -18.86 5.79
N ALA A 184 -8.20 -17.55 5.74
CA ALA A 184 -8.96 -16.54 6.48
C ALA A 184 -9.63 -15.56 5.52
N VAL A 185 -10.95 -15.37 5.60
CA VAL A 185 -11.72 -14.52 4.66
C VAL A 185 -12.54 -13.45 5.36
N ASP A 186 -12.60 -12.27 4.76
CA ASP A 186 -13.41 -11.11 5.15
C ASP A 186 -14.44 -10.86 4.04
N THR A 187 -15.68 -10.59 4.42
CA THR A 187 -16.81 -10.40 3.50
C THR A 187 -17.54 -9.06 3.70
N THR A 188 -17.01 -8.20 4.57
CA THR A 188 -17.58 -6.90 4.98
C THR A 188 -16.61 -5.75 4.77
N GLY A 189 -15.30 -6.02 4.68
CA GLY A 189 -14.26 -5.02 4.45
C GLY A 189 -13.76 -4.34 5.72
N ASP A 190 -14.04 -4.92 6.89
CA ASP A 190 -13.62 -4.41 8.20
C ASP A 190 -12.28 -4.99 8.70
N GLU A 191 -11.62 -5.80 7.87
CA GLU A 191 -10.35 -6.47 8.18
C GLU A 191 -10.43 -7.46 9.36
N ARG A 192 -11.62 -8.00 9.65
CA ARG A 192 -11.82 -9.16 10.53
C ARG A 192 -12.17 -10.38 9.71
N PHE A 193 -11.38 -11.44 9.89
CA PHE A 193 -11.46 -12.62 9.06
C PHE A 193 -12.07 -13.79 9.82
N THR A 194 -12.73 -14.68 9.08
CA THR A 194 -13.08 -16.02 9.55
C THR A 194 -12.07 -17.02 9.03
N LEU A 195 -11.31 -17.64 9.94
CA LEU A 195 -10.37 -18.72 9.66
C LEU A 195 -11.10 -20.05 9.55
N ARG A 196 -10.81 -20.80 8.48
CA ARG A 196 -11.32 -22.16 8.23
C ARG A 196 -10.20 -23.09 7.83
N ILE A 197 -10.37 -24.38 8.13
CA ILE A 197 -9.41 -25.43 7.77
C ILE A 197 -10.06 -26.40 6.78
N LYS A 198 -9.34 -26.70 5.70
CA LYS A 198 -9.74 -27.64 4.66
C LYS A 198 -8.78 -28.83 4.64
N ASP A 199 -9.33 -30.04 4.65
CA ASP A 199 -8.56 -31.26 4.36
C ASP A 199 -8.38 -31.38 2.85
N LEU A 200 -7.14 -31.26 2.37
CA LEU A 200 -6.81 -31.31 0.95
C LEU A 200 -6.86 -32.72 0.35
N ARG A 201 -7.00 -33.77 1.19
CA ARG A 201 -7.14 -35.16 0.74
C ARG A 201 -8.57 -35.48 0.36
N THR A 202 -9.54 -34.91 1.09
CA THR A 202 -10.97 -35.12 0.86
C THR A 202 -11.63 -33.95 0.14
N GLY A 203 -11.06 -32.75 0.26
CA GLY A 203 -11.64 -31.49 -0.20
C GLY A 203 -12.66 -30.89 0.78
N GLU A 204 -12.91 -31.54 1.92
CA GLU A 204 -13.92 -31.12 2.90
C GLU A 204 -13.35 -30.11 3.90
N LEU A 205 -14.22 -29.23 4.42
CA LEU A 205 -13.88 -28.38 5.55
C LEU A 205 -13.92 -29.20 6.84
N LEU A 206 -12.93 -28.98 7.70
CA LEU A 206 -12.97 -29.47 9.07
C LEU A 206 -14.00 -28.64 9.89
N PRO A 207 -14.49 -29.16 11.03
CA PRO A 207 -15.41 -28.42 11.90
C PRO A 207 -14.81 -27.14 12.50
N ASP A 208 -13.48 -27.04 12.51
CA ASP A 208 -12.71 -25.93 13.08
C ASP A 208 -12.99 -24.61 12.33
N VAL A 209 -13.55 -23.63 13.08
CA VAL A 209 -13.82 -22.28 12.61
C VAL A 209 -13.43 -21.30 13.70
N VAL A 210 -12.56 -20.34 13.38
CA VAL A 210 -12.17 -19.26 14.31
C VAL A 210 -12.58 -17.93 13.70
N GLU A 211 -13.53 -17.25 14.35
CA GLU A 211 -14.04 -15.94 13.93
C GLU A 211 -13.19 -14.79 14.52
N ASN A 212 -13.28 -13.61 13.91
CA ASN A 212 -12.62 -12.39 14.37
C ASN A 212 -11.09 -12.51 14.50
N VAL A 213 -10.47 -13.25 13.58
CA VAL A 213 -9.01 -13.29 13.47
C VAL A 213 -8.51 -12.14 12.61
N PHE A 214 -7.24 -11.78 12.78
CA PHE A 214 -6.53 -10.88 11.89
C PHE A 214 -5.76 -11.66 10.80
N TYR A 215 -4.96 -10.97 9.99
CA TYR A 215 -4.23 -11.56 8.87
C TYR A 215 -3.27 -12.69 9.28
N ALA A 216 -2.86 -13.47 8.27
CA ALA A 216 -1.71 -14.38 8.29
C ALA A 216 -1.76 -15.52 9.33
N PRO A 217 -2.63 -16.54 9.16
CA PRO A 217 -2.54 -17.75 9.96
C PRO A 217 -1.27 -18.56 9.61
N ALA A 218 -0.73 -19.33 10.56
CA ALA A 218 0.35 -20.28 10.30
C ALA A 218 0.16 -21.60 11.06
N PHE A 219 0.50 -22.73 10.43
CA PHE A 219 0.51 -24.02 11.12
C PHE A 219 1.78 -24.20 11.95
N SER A 220 1.66 -24.90 13.08
CA SER A 220 2.82 -25.52 13.73
C SER A 220 3.52 -26.50 12.76
N PRO A 221 4.84 -26.74 12.91
CA PRO A 221 5.57 -27.65 12.02
C PRO A 221 5.02 -29.09 11.98
N ASP A 222 4.39 -29.54 13.07
CA ASP A 222 3.74 -30.85 13.17
C ASP A 222 2.29 -30.87 12.64
N GLY A 223 1.76 -29.72 12.21
CA GLY A 223 0.43 -29.55 11.63
C GLY A 223 -0.73 -29.72 12.61
N ARG A 224 -0.48 -29.74 13.92
CA ARG A 224 -1.51 -29.96 14.95
C ARG A 224 -2.20 -28.69 15.42
N GLN A 225 -1.57 -27.54 15.24
CA GLN A 225 -2.06 -26.25 15.74
C GLN A 225 -1.98 -25.19 14.66
N VAL A 226 -2.87 -24.20 14.74
CA VAL A 226 -2.83 -22.99 13.92
C VAL A 226 -2.64 -21.79 14.83
N PHE A 227 -1.61 -21.00 14.56
CA PHE A 227 -1.39 -19.70 15.16
C PHE A 227 -2.15 -18.63 14.39
N TYR A 228 -2.75 -17.69 15.11
CA TYR A 228 -3.50 -16.58 14.54
C TYR A 228 -3.43 -15.34 15.44
N LEU A 229 -3.67 -14.18 14.84
CA LEU A 229 -3.71 -12.90 15.53
C LEU A 229 -5.15 -12.51 15.87
N VAL A 230 -5.34 -11.77 16.97
CA VAL A 230 -6.62 -11.14 17.34
C VAL A 230 -6.37 -9.65 17.55
N VAL A 231 -7.31 -8.83 17.09
CA VAL A 231 -7.30 -7.38 17.29
C VAL A 231 -8.08 -6.97 18.54
N ASP A 232 -7.70 -5.87 19.17
CA ASP A 232 -8.48 -5.23 20.23
C ASP A 232 -9.59 -4.33 19.65
N ASP A 233 -10.30 -3.62 20.51
CA ASP A 233 -11.39 -2.71 20.11
C ASP A 233 -10.92 -1.52 19.26
N THR A 234 -9.61 -1.26 19.20
CA THR A 234 -8.97 -0.23 18.37
C THR A 234 -8.36 -0.82 17.09
N TRP A 235 -8.77 -2.04 16.70
CA TRP A 235 -8.28 -2.74 15.49
C TRP A 235 -6.77 -3.04 15.49
N ARG A 236 -6.10 -2.91 16.64
CA ARG A 236 -4.68 -3.21 16.80
C ARG A 236 -4.50 -4.69 17.10
N PRO A 237 -3.65 -5.43 16.37
CA PRO A 237 -3.31 -6.79 16.74
C PRO A 237 -2.51 -6.78 18.04
N TRP A 238 -3.05 -7.44 19.05
CA TRP A 238 -2.54 -7.40 20.42
C TRP A 238 -2.37 -8.79 21.03
N GLN A 239 -2.93 -9.84 20.41
CA GLN A 239 -2.78 -11.21 20.87
C GLN A 239 -2.31 -12.14 19.76
N VAL A 240 -1.34 -12.98 20.10
CA VAL A 240 -1.01 -14.19 19.35
C VAL A 240 -1.67 -15.36 20.07
N ARG A 241 -2.53 -16.11 19.37
CA ARG A 241 -3.23 -17.26 19.89
C ARG A 241 -2.87 -18.53 19.13
N SER A 242 -3.06 -19.67 19.76
CA SER A 242 -2.93 -20.99 19.15
C SER A 242 -4.22 -21.77 19.30
N HIS A 243 -4.73 -22.27 18.18
CA HIS A 243 -5.87 -23.18 18.10
C HIS A 243 -5.36 -24.61 17.86
N VAL A 244 -5.73 -25.54 18.75
CA VAL A 244 -5.46 -26.97 18.56
C VAL A 244 -6.58 -27.57 17.72
N LEU A 245 -6.24 -28.22 16.60
CA LEU A 245 -7.26 -28.77 15.72
C LEU A 245 -8.12 -29.84 16.42
N GLY A 246 -9.43 -29.70 16.30
CA GLY A 246 -10.46 -30.57 16.87
C GLY A 246 -10.94 -30.18 18.26
N THR A 247 -10.44 -29.08 18.85
CA THR A 247 -10.91 -28.56 20.15
C THR A 247 -11.86 -27.38 19.99
N GLY A 248 -12.56 -26.99 21.06
CA GLY A 248 -13.33 -25.74 21.07
C GLY A 248 -12.42 -24.51 21.03
N VAL A 249 -12.87 -23.41 20.39
CA VAL A 249 -12.12 -22.14 20.31
C VAL A 249 -11.92 -21.51 21.70
N GLU A 250 -12.82 -21.80 22.65
CA GLU A 250 -12.70 -21.40 24.05
C GLU A 250 -11.53 -22.07 24.78
N GLU A 251 -10.96 -23.13 24.21
CA GLU A 251 -9.76 -23.81 24.72
C GLU A 251 -8.46 -23.24 24.15
N ASP A 252 -8.55 -22.29 23.21
CA ASP A 252 -7.38 -21.71 22.54
C ASP A 252 -6.44 -21.03 23.53
N THR A 253 -5.14 -21.26 23.34
CA THR A 253 -4.11 -20.72 24.23
C THR A 253 -3.65 -19.35 23.75
N VAL A 254 -3.64 -18.36 24.64
CA VAL A 254 -2.98 -17.07 24.40
C VAL A 254 -1.47 -17.27 24.55
N ILE A 255 -0.74 -17.24 23.44
CA ILE A 255 0.72 -17.36 23.40
C ILE A 255 1.37 -16.05 23.86
N HIS A 256 0.83 -14.92 23.41
CA HIS A 256 1.26 -13.59 23.80
C HIS A 256 0.10 -12.60 23.81
N GLN A 257 0.17 -11.62 24.71
CA GLN A 257 -0.74 -10.49 24.82
C GLN A 257 0.10 -9.22 25.03
N GLU A 258 -0.22 -8.16 24.27
CA GLU A 258 0.41 -6.85 24.34
C GLU A 258 -0.59 -5.79 24.83
N ASP A 259 -0.37 -5.34 26.07
CA ASP A 259 -1.27 -4.40 26.74
C ASP A 259 -0.90 -2.94 26.49
N ASP A 260 0.28 -2.63 25.94
CA ASP A 260 0.66 -1.28 25.55
C ASP A 260 0.03 -0.91 24.20
N PRO A 261 -0.93 0.04 24.15
CA PRO A 261 -1.64 0.39 22.93
C PRO A 261 -0.73 1.04 21.86
N ALA A 262 0.47 1.48 22.23
CA ALA A 262 1.46 2.03 21.29
C ALA A 262 2.29 0.94 20.57
N MET A 263 2.03 -0.34 20.86
CA MET A 263 2.81 -1.46 20.33
C MET A 263 1.97 -2.34 19.41
N TRP A 264 2.49 -2.62 18.21
CA TRP A 264 1.91 -3.56 17.26
C TRP A 264 2.48 -4.95 17.49
N THR A 265 1.61 -5.98 17.52
CA THR A 265 2.03 -7.38 17.67
C THR A 265 1.85 -8.15 16.36
N GLY A 266 2.85 -8.94 16.01
CA GLY A 266 2.82 -9.90 14.91
C GLY A 266 3.49 -11.21 15.27
N PHE A 267 3.43 -12.17 14.35
CA PHE A 267 4.27 -13.35 14.41
C PHE A 267 4.63 -13.84 13.00
N ASP A 268 5.73 -14.59 12.91
CA ASP A 268 6.07 -15.41 11.75
C ASP A 268 6.69 -16.75 12.23
N LEU A 269 6.93 -17.67 11.31
CA LEU A 269 7.80 -18.82 11.54
C LEU A 269 9.21 -18.44 11.11
N SER A 270 10.23 -18.91 11.85
CA SER A 270 11.60 -18.86 11.33
C SER A 270 11.70 -19.59 10.00
N ALA A 271 12.65 -19.22 9.14
CA ALA A 271 12.81 -19.79 7.81
C ALA A 271 12.95 -21.32 7.84
N ASP A 272 13.64 -21.85 8.86
CA ASP A 272 13.81 -23.29 9.11
C ASP A 272 12.65 -23.93 9.92
N ARG A 273 11.64 -23.14 10.27
CA ARG A 273 10.43 -23.49 11.03
C ARG A 273 10.70 -24.14 12.39
N ARG A 274 11.82 -23.81 13.03
CA ARG A 274 12.13 -24.25 14.39
C ARG A 274 11.48 -23.38 15.46
N HIS A 275 11.23 -22.11 15.14
CA HIS A 275 10.68 -21.14 16.08
C HIS A 275 9.43 -20.46 15.55
N LEU A 276 8.51 -20.13 16.46
CA LEU A 276 7.57 -19.02 16.28
C LEU A 276 8.29 -17.75 16.71
N VAL A 277 8.35 -16.76 15.82
CA VAL A 277 8.98 -15.46 16.05
C VAL A 277 7.86 -14.46 16.33
N VAL A 278 7.65 -14.10 17.58
CA VAL A 278 6.66 -13.08 17.99
C VAL A 278 7.35 -11.72 17.96
N SER A 279 6.86 -10.81 17.11
CA SER A 279 7.37 -9.45 16.97
C SER A 279 6.45 -8.46 17.66
N ILE A 280 7.05 -7.53 18.41
CA ILE A 280 6.34 -6.48 19.14
C ILE A 280 7.05 -5.16 18.86
N SER A 281 6.42 -4.23 18.17
CA SER A 281 7.14 -3.04 17.69
C SER A 281 6.29 -1.78 17.59
N CYS A 282 6.98 -0.65 17.62
CA CYS A 282 6.50 0.62 17.09
C CYS A 282 7.51 1.13 16.06
N SER A 283 7.32 2.34 15.54
CA SER A 283 8.24 2.90 14.55
C SER A 283 9.63 3.26 15.10
N GLU A 284 9.85 3.23 16.42
CA GLU A 284 11.11 3.64 17.06
C GLU A 284 11.92 2.50 17.68
N TYR A 285 11.25 1.44 18.16
CA TYR A 285 11.90 0.30 18.80
C TYR A 285 11.04 -0.96 18.71
N SER A 286 11.66 -2.11 18.95
CA SER A 286 10.98 -3.41 18.94
C SER A 286 11.48 -4.33 20.05
N GLU A 287 10.76 -5.43 20.22
CA GLU A 287 11.10 -6.59 21.03
C GLU A 287 10.64 -7.85 20.30
N THR A 288 11.55 -8.80 20.14
CA THR A 288 11.28 -10.11 19.55
C THR A 288 11.34 -11.18 20.63
N ARG A 289 10.35 -12.07 20.62
CA ARG A 289 10.28 -13.23 21.51
C ARG A 289 10.17 -14.51 20.69
N LEU A 290 10.91 -15.54 21.07
CA LEU A 290 10.94 -16.82 20.37
C LEU A 290 10.23 -17.90 21.19
N LEU A 291 9.36 -18.67 20.55
CA LEU A 291 8.88 -19.96 21.04
C LEU A 291 9.61 -21.07 20.28
N ASP A 292 10.25 -22.01 20.97
CA ASP A 292 10.83 -23.20 20.35
C ASP A 292 9.74 -24.28 20.18
N PHE A 293 9.51 -24.74 18.95
CA PHE A 293 8.54 -25.80 18.70
C PHE A 293 8.94 -27.15 19.29
N ALA A 294 10.22 -27.38 19.57
CA ALA A 294 10.70 -28.60 20.23
C ALA A 294 10.43 -28.62 21.75
N ASP A 295 10.26 -27.45 22.37
CA ASP A 295 9.97 -27.31 23.81
C ASP A 295 9.04 -26.11 24.09
N GLN A 296 7.80 -26.19 23.62
CA GLN A 296 6.81 -25.12 23.83
C GLN A 296 6.52 -24.87 25.32
N ALA A 297 6.75 -25.86 26.19
CA ALA A 297 6.55 -25.74 27.63
C ALA A 297 7.55 -24.77 28.29
N ALA A 298 8.70 -24.52 27.66
CA ALA A 298 9.66 -23.50 28.09
C ALA A 298 9.12 -22.06 27.92
N GLY A 299 8.10 -21.87 27.09
CA GLY A 299 7.48 -20.58 26.81
C GLY A 299 8.35 -19.65 25.95
N LEU A 300 7.98 -18.37 25.93
CA LEU A 300 8.63 -17.35 25.12
C LEU A 300 9.96 -16.88 25.73
N ARG A 301 11.02 -16.88 24.91
CA ARG A 301 12.32 -16.25 25.21
C ARG A 301 12.43 -14.90 24.52
N THR A 302 12.57 -13.82 25.29
CA THR A 302 12.91 -12.49 24.76
C THR A 302 14.37 -12.44 24.30
N LEU A 303 14.62 -11.86 23.13
CA LEU A 303 15.98 -11.64 22.60
C LEU A 303 16.61 -10.35 23.14
N VAL A 304 16.10 -9.20 22.70
CA VAL A 304 16.48 -7.88 23.19
C VAL A 304 15.21 -7.18 23.70
N PRO A 305 15.15 -6.77 24.98
CA PRO A 305 13.94 -6.17 25.54
C PRO A 305 13.73 -4.75 25.01
N ARG A 306 12.46 -4.34 24.85
CA ARG A 306 12.11 -3.01 24.32
C ARG A 306 12.67 -1.83 25.12
N SER A 307 13.00 -2.05 26.40
CA SER A 307 13.63 -1.05 27.27
C SER A 307 14.98 -0.56 26.74
N GLU A 308 15.64 -1.33 25.88
CA GLU A 308 16.89 -0.94 25.20
C GLU A 308 16.66 0.06 24.05
N ARG A 309 15.40 0.27 23.64
CA ARG A 309 14.99 1.18 22.56
C ARG A 309 15.75 0.97 21.25
N ILE A 310 15.95 -0.29 20.88
CA ILE A 310 16.54 -0.69 19.60
C ILE A 310 15.41 -1.15 18.70
N LEU A 311 15.39 -0.66 17.46
CA LEU A 311 14.57 -1.22 16.40
C LEU A 311 15.37 -2.33 15.72
N TYR A 312 14.83 -3.54 15.76
CA TYR A 312 15.43 -4.71 15.14
C TYR A 312 14.41 -5.76 14.70
N ASP A 313 14.83 -6.54 13.71
CA ASP A 313 14.23 -7.82 13.32
C ASP A 313 15.22 -8.95 13.62
N ALA A 314 14.69 -10.15 13.89
CA ALA A 314 15.49 -11.31 14.28
C ALA A 314 15.04 -12.56 13.50
N GLU A 315 15.98 -13.20 12.83
CA GLU A 315 15.78 -14.46 12.10
C GLU A 315 16.63 -15.56 12.76
N PRO A 316 16.04 -16.42 13.62
CA PRO A 316 16.75 -17.55 14.23
C PRO A 316 16.87 -18.70 13.24
N PHE A 317 18.06 -19.30 13.12
CA PHE A 317 18.30 -20.40 12.19
C PHE A 317 19.48 -21.28 12.63
N GLN A 318 19.57 -22.47 12.04
CA GLN A 318 20.74 -23.34 12.20
C GLN A 318 21.89 -22.92 11.28
N LEU A 319 23.07 -22.72 11.85
CA LEU A 319 24.33 -22.51 11.12
C LEU A 319 25.44 -23.38 11.69
N ALA A 320 25.99 -24.26 10.85
CA ALA A 320 27.05 -25.19 11.23
C ALA A 320 26.76 -26.01 12.53
N GLY A 321 25.50 -26.40 12.71
CA GLY A 321 25.04 -27.21 13.87
C GLY A 321 24.84 -26.41 15.16
N ARG A 322 24.83 -25.08 15.10
CA ARG A 322 24.52 -24.18 16.22
C ARG A 322 23.31 -23.32 15.88
N GLU A 323 22.52 -23.01 16.89
CA GLU A 323 21.45 -22.02 16.75
C GLU A 323 22.02 -20.61 16.83
N MET A 324 21.81 -19.87 15.76
CA MET A 324 22.23 -18.49 15.59
C MET A 324 21.00 -17.61 15.37
N VAL A 325 21.17 -16.31 15.58
CA VAL A 325 20.16 -15.29 15.26
C VAL A 325 20.82 -14.25 14.36
N LEU A 326 20.25 -14.06 13.19
CA LEU A 326 20.56 -12.94 12.31
C LEU A 326 19.74 -11.73 12.75
N LEU A 327 20.40 -10.62 13.04
CA LEU A 327 19.77 -9.39 13.52
C LEU A 327 19.94 -8.30 12.46
N THR A 328 18.83 -7.75 11.96
CA THR A 328 18.85 -6.43 11.29
C THR A 328 18.49 -5.40 12.33
N HIS A 329 19.38 -4.46 12.67
CA HIS A 329 19.16 -3.58 13.82
C HIS A 329 19.74 -2.18 13.65
N ASN A 330 19.14 -1.21 14.36
CA ASN A 330 19.60 0.18 14.38
C ASN A 330 20.51 0.56 15.56
N LYS A 331 20.93 -0.40 16.40
CA LYS A 331 21.87 -0.16 17.52
C LYS A 331 23.13 0.55 17.00
N GLU A 332 23.26 1.83 17.33
CA GLU A 332 24.34 2.73 16.86
C GLU A 332 24.48 2.80 15.32
N ALA A 333 23.40 2.53 14.60
CA ALA A 333 23.36 2.47 13.14
C ALA A 333 22.02 2.98 12.62
N VAL A 334 21.91 4.29 12.36
CA VAL A 334 20.63 4.91 11.96
C VAL A 334 20.05 4.25 10.71
N ASN A 335 20.88 3.88 9.74
CA ASN A 335 20.48 3.17 8.53
C ASN A 335 20.47 1.63 8.68
N SER A 336 20.45 1.15 9.91
CA SER A 336 20.59 -0.27 10.26
C SER A 336 21.91 -0.90 9.82
N MET A 337 22.20 -2.04 10.43
CA MET A 337 23.28 -2.94 10.04
C MET A 337 22.80 -4.39 10.25
N VAL A 338 23.56 -5.38 9.77
CA VAL A 338 23.27 -6.80 10.02
C VAL A 338 24.35 -7.39 10.90
N SER A 339 23.94 -8.07 11.98
CA SER A 339 24.82 -8.79 12.88
C SER A 339 24.36 -10.24 13.09
N LEU A 340 25.27 -11.09 13.54
CA LEU A 340 25.04 -12.50 13.83
C LEU A 340 25.45 -12.80 15.27
N ALA A 341 24.57 -13.44 16.04
CA ALA A 341 24.83 -13.83 17.42
C ALA A 341 24.43 -15.28 17.66
N GLY A 342 25.09 -15.96 18.60
CA GLY A 342 24.62 -17.26 19.09
C GLY A 342 23.32 -17.07 19.89
N LEU A 343 22.39 -18.02 19.80
CA LEU A 343 21.13 -17.93 20.56
C LEU A 343 21.37 -17.88 22.08
N ASP A 344 22.50 -18.41 22.56
CA ASP A 344 22.93 -18.36 23.96
C ASP A 344 23.36 -16.96 24.43
N GLU A 345 23.72 -16.05 23.53
CA GLU A 345 24.05 -14.66 23.89
C GLU A 345 22.86 -13.93 24.50
N PHE A 346 21.63 -14.24 24.07
CA PHE A 346 20.42 -13.57 24.57
C PHE A 346 19.99 -14.01 25.97
N ALA A 347 20.73 -14.92 26.61
CA ALA A 347 20.62 -15.16 28.05
C ALA A 347 21.38 -14.12 28.89
N LYS A 348 22.18 -13.25 28.26
CA LYS A 348 23.00 -12.22 28.90
C LYS A 348 22.38 -10.82 28.72
N PRO A 349 22.66 -9.87 29.64
CA PRO A 349 22.32 -8.47 29.43
C PRO A 349 22.94 -7.92 28.14
N LEU A 350 22.27 -6.97 27.45
CA LEU A 350 22.70 -6.45 26.15
C LEU A 350 24.17 -5.97 26.14
N ALA A 351 24.64 -5.37 27.23
CA ALA A 351 26.00 -4.86 27.37
C ALA A 351 27.08 -5.96 27.35
N GLU A 352 26.72 -7.21 27.64
CA GLU A 352 27.63 -8.36 27.65
C GLU A 352 27.51 -9.22 26.38
N GLN A 353 26.43 -9.06 25.61
CA GLN A 353 26.21 -9.80 24.37
C GLN A 353 27.28 -9.49 23.33
N GLN A 354 27.77 -10.53 22.66
CA GLN A 354 28.75 -10.40 21.58
C GLN A 354 28.10 -10.71 20.24
N TRP A 355 28.00 -9.69 19.38
CA TRP A 355 27.43 -9.80 18.04
C TRP A 355 28.52 -9.62 16.99
N ALA A 356 28.62 -10.55 16.05
CA ALA A 356 29.53 -10.43 14.92
C ALA A 356 28.87 -9.61 13.80
N THR A 357 29.44 -8.47 13.45
CA THR A 357 28.93 -7.65 12.33
C THR A 357 29.10 -8.39 11.00
N VAL A 358 28.00 -8.56 10.27
CA VAL A 358 27.93 -9.22 8.95
C VAL A 358 27.90 -8.17 7.84
N VAL A 359 27.03 -7.18 7.96
CA VAL A 359 26.93 -6.02 7.06
C VAL A 359 27.07 -4.78 7.93
N PRO A 360 28.14 -3.97 7.78
CA PRO A 360 28.33 -2.78 8.60
C PRO A 360 27.35 -1.66 8.20
N HIS A 361 27.15 -0.72 9.12
CA HIS A 361 26.40 0.50 8.86
C HIS A 361 27.07 1.40 7.80
N ASP A 362 26.25 2.03 6.96
CA ASP A 362 26.65 3.06 5.99
C ASP A 362 25.64 4.21 5.99
N ASP A 363 26.11 5.46 6.07
CA ASP A 363 25.26 6.66 6.07
C ASP A 363 24.49 6.83 4.75
N ALA A 364 24.94 6.22 3.65
CA ALA A 364 24.33 6.32 2.33
C ALA A 364 23.50 5.07 1.94
N VAL A 365 23.53 3.99 2.73
CA VAL A 365 22.83 2.73 2.42
C VAL A 365 21.98 2.29 3.60
N ARG A 366 20.66 2.22 3.39
CA ARG A 366 19.72 1.69 4.38
C ARG A 366 19.60 0.18 4.21
N VAL A 367 19.86 -0.58 5.28
CA VAL A 367 19.49 -1.99 5.33
C VAL A 367 18.01 -2.07 5.70
N ASN A 368 17.19 -2.58 4.79
CA ASN A 368 15.75 -2.72 5.00
C ASN A 368 15.41 -4.03 5.73
N GLY A 369 16.21 -5.09 5.52
CA GLY A 369 15.97 -6.39 6.12
C GLY A 369 16.89 -7.47 5.55
N ALA A 370 16.95 -8.61 6.24
CA ALA A 370 17.68 -9.78 5.79
C ALA A 370 16.93 -11.06 6.17
N GLY A 371 16.97 -12.06 5.31
CA GLY A 371 16.44 -13.39 5.55
C GLY A 371 17.44 -14.46 5.11
N VAL A 372 17.13 -15.73 5.38
CA VAL A 372 18.04 -16.84 5.07
C VAL A 372 17.34 -17.97 4.31
N THR A 373 18.12 -18.64 3.47
CA THR A 373 17.88 -20.00 2.99
C THR A 373 18.84 -20.94 3.72
N ALA A 374 18.79 -22.24 3.43
CA ALA A 374 19.74 -23.22 3.94
C ALA A 374 21.20 -22.92 3.56
N THR A 375 21.44 -22.07 2.56
CA THR A 375 22.78 -21.85 1.99
C THR A 375 23.20 -20.38 1.86
N HIS A 376 22.26 -19.44 1.80
CA HIS A 376 22.54 -18.02 1.60
C HIS A 376 21.70 -17.12 2.50
N MET A 377 22.28 -15.99 2.92
CA MET A 377 21.57 -14.82 3.40
C MET A 377 21.17 -13.96 2.18
N VAL A 378 19.92 -13.50 2.17
CA VAL A 378 19.37 -12.56 1.19
C VAL A 378 19.12 -11.24 1.90
N LEU A 379 19.69 -10.16 1.39
CA LEU A 379 19.72 -8.84 1.99
C LEU A 379 18.95 -7.86 1.11
N SER A 380 17.99 -7.14 1.68
CA SER A 380 17.39 -5.96 1.05
C SER A 380 18.10 -4.70 1.54
N VAL A 381 18.61 -3.92 0.60
CA VAL A 381 19.22 -2.62 0.86
C VAL A 381 18.61 -1.55 -0.02
N ARG A 382 18.65 -0.31 0.45
CA ARG A 382 18.25 0.86 -0.31
C ARG A 382 19.40 1.82 -0.45
N LYS A 383 19.63 2.26 -1.68
CA LYS A 383 20.64 3.26 -2.03
C LYS A 383 20.16 4.06 -3.23
N ASP A 384 20.40 5.37 -3.21
CA ASP A 384 20.03 6.28 -4.29
C ASP A 384 18.54 6.11 -4.66
N THR A 385 17.61 6.21 -3.69
CA THR A 385 16.14 6.09 -3.88
C THR A 385 15.58 4.73 -4.30
N ILE A 386 16.40 3.73 -4.59
CA ILE A 386 15.94 2.42 -5.06
C ILE A 386 16.27 1.29 -4.10
N GLU A 387 15.38 0.31 -4.04
CA GLU A 387 15.60 -0.95 -3.33
C GLU A 387 16.33 -1.96 -4.23
N ARG A 388 17.31 -2.65 -3.64
CA ARG A 388 18.21 -3.60 -4.27
C ARG A 388 18.33 -4.85 -3.41
N VAL A 389 18.69 -5.95 -4.04
CA VAL A 389 18.90 -7.23 -3.37
C VAL A 389 20.36 -7.66 -3.47
N GLN A 390 20.91 -8.14 -2.36
CA GLN A 390 22.25 -8.72 -2.31
C GLN A 390 22.18 -10.13 -1.72
N VAL A 391 23.07 -11.00 -2.16
CA VAL A 391 23.12 -12.41 -1.73
C VAL A 391 24.51 -12.71 -1.19
N ILE A 392 24.57 -13.31 0.00
CA ILE A 392 25.82 -13.67 0.68
C ILE A 392 25.72 -15.15 1.12
N PRO A 393 26.67 -16.02 0.74
CA PRO A 393 26.72 -17.39 1.24
C PRO A 393 26.76 -17.46 2.78
N LEU A 394 26.04 -18.41 3.37
CA LEU A 394 26.13 -18.67 4.82
C LEU A 394 27.49 -19.24 5.23
N ALA A 395 28.20 -19.88 4.29
CA ALA A 395 29.54 -20.39 4.53
C ALA A 395 30.51 -19.24 4.88
N GLY A 396 31.03 -19.26 6.10
CA GLY A 396 31.93 -18.22 6.61
C GLY A 396 31.24 -16.91 7.03
N LEU A 397 29.91 -16.84 7.04
CA LEU A 397 29.15 -15.67 7.46
C LEU A 397 29.55 -15.22 8.89
N GLY A 398 29.79 -13.93 9.08
CA GLY A 398 30.22 -13.36 10.36
C GLY A 398 31.66 -13.69 10.76
N THR A 399 32.46 -14.27 9.86
CA THR A 399 33.87 -14.60 10.10
C THR A 399 34.80 -13.84 9.14
N GLY A 400 36.11 -13.89 9.38
CA GLY A 400 37.10 -13.29 8.47
C GLY A 400 37.18 -13.93 7.07
N THR A 401 36.44 -15.03 6.83
CA THR A 401 36.34 -15.68 5.51
C THR A 401 34.99 -15.41 4.82
N GLN A 402 34.16 -14.49 5.33
CA GLN A 402 32.90 -14.12 4.72
C GLN A 402 33.12 -13.64 3.28
N ALA A 403 32.28 -14.12 2.35
CA ALA A 403 32.31 -13.67 0.96
C ALA A 403 31.74 -12.24 0.83
N ALA A 404 32.18 -11.53 -0.20
CA ALA A 404 31.59 -10.23 -0.54
C ALA A 404 30.12 -10.43 -0.99
N PRO A 405 29.23 -9.45 -0.73
CA PRO A 405 27.87 -9.49 -1.24
C PRO A 405 27.85 -9.53 -2.76
N ALA A 406 27.05 -10.43 -3.33
CA ALA A 406 26.77 -10.46 -4.76
C ALA A 406 25.45 -9.72 -5.03
N GLU A 407 25.48 -8.72 -5.90
CA GLU A 407 24.29 -7.96 -6.34
C GLU A 407 23.97 -8.36 -7.78
N PRO A 408 22.73 -8.83 -8.07
CA PRO A 408 22.30 -9.05 -9.45
C PRO A 408 22.27 -7.74 -10.23
N ASP A 409 22.78 -7.76 -11.46
CA ASP A 409 22.84 -6.58 -12.32
C ASP A 409 21.55 -6.38 -13.12
N PHE A 410 21.11 -5.13 -13.27
CA PHE A 410 19.90 -4.75 -13.98
C PHE A 410 20.13 -3.51 -14.86
N ASP A 411 19.51 -3.49 -16.05
CA ASP A 411 19.81 -2.50 -17.10
C ASP A 411 19.17 -1.10 -16.90
N GLU A 412 18.46 -0.85 -15.80
CA GLU A 412 17.75 0.42 -15.55
C GLU A 412 18.28 1.13 -14.31
N GLU A 413 18.24 2.46 -14.28
CA GLU A 413 18.62 3.25 -13.10
C GLU A 413 17.52 3.27 -12.03
N LEU A 414 16.25 3.37 -12.47
CA LEU A 414 15.08 3.51 -11.61
C LEU A 414 14.28 2.21 -11.58
N PHE A 415 14.71 1.27 -10.75
CA PHE A 415 14.05 -0.02 -10.55
C PHE A 415 13.83 -0.32 -9.08
N THR A 416 13.11 -1.40 -8.82
CA THR A 416 13.00 -2.04 -7.52
C THR A 416 13.23 -3.52 -7.71
N ALA A 417 14.15 -4.09 -6.91
CA ALA A 417 14.41 -5.52 -6.88
C ALA A 417 14.39 -6.02 -5.44
N GLY A 418 13.63 -7.09 -5.19
CA GLY A 418 13.47 -7.66 -3.85
C GLY A 418 13.34 -9.18 -3.90
N ALA A 419 13.51 -9.82 -2.74
CA ALA A 419 13.29 -11.25 -2.59
C ALA A 419 11.79 -11.58 -2.81
N GLY A 420 11.52 -12.60 -3.60
CA GLY A 420 10.19 -13.19 -3.74
C GLY A 420 10.02 -14.42 -2.84
N ALA A 421 8.82 -15.00 -2.82
CA ALA A 421 8.55 -16.22 -2.08
C ALA A 421 9.44 -17.38 -2.58
N MET A 422 10.14 -18.03 -1.64
CA MET A 422 10.97 -19.20 -1.88
C MET A 422 10.97 -20.11 -0.66
N ASP A 423 11.26 -21.39 -0.89
CA ASP A 423 11.46 -22.36 0.19
C ASP A 423 12.86 -22.21 0.81
N TYR A 424 12.99 -22.54 2.09
CA TYR A 424 14.27 -22.51 2.80
C TYR A 424 15.34 -23.37 2.12
N GLU A 425 14.96 -24.51 1.56
CA GLU A 425 15.87 -25.44 0.87
C GLU A 425 16.14 -25.05 -0.59
N SER A 426 15.64 -23.90 -1.05
CA SER A 426 15.80 -23.48 -2.44
C SER A 426 17.28 -23.24 -2.79
N PRO A 427 17.80 -23.88 -3.87
CA PRO A 427 19.16 -23.65 -4.36
C PRO A 427 19.29 -22.35 -5.18
N VAL A 428 18.16 -21.71 -5.50
CA VAL A 428 18.06 -20.44 -6.22
C VAL A 428 17.32 -19.42 -5.38
N ILE A 429 17.63 -18.14 -5.59
CA ILE A 429 16.95 -17.04 -4.92
C ILE A 429 15.88 -16.49 -5.85
N ARG A 430 14.61 -16.56 -5.44
CA ARG A 430 13.51 -15.94 -6.18
C ARG A 430 13.62 -14.43 -6.03
N LEU A 431 13.64 -13.70 -7.14
CA LEU A 431 13.63 -12.24 -7.14
C LEU A 431 12.41 -11.71 -7.89
N GLY A 432 11.75 -10.71 -7.31
CA GLY A 432 10.85 -9.81 -8.01
C GLY A 432 11.62 -8.60 -8.51
N TYR A 433 11.30 -8.13 -9.72
CA TYR A 433 11.88 -6.93 -10.31
C TYR A 433 10.80 -6.15 -11.05
N ALA A 434 10.80 -4.83 -10.89
CA ALA A 434 10.02 -3.94 -11.74
C ALA A 434 10.74 -2.60 -11.86
N SER A 435 10.32 -1.80 -12.84
CA SER A 435 10.65 -0.39 -12.92
C SER A 435 9.41 0.40 -13.32
N PHE A 436 9.55 1.70 -13.53
CA PHE A 436 8.45 2.46 -14.13
C PHE A 436 8.13 2.05 -15.57
N LEU A 437 9.08 1.42 -16.28
CA LEU A 437 9.00 1.09 -17.71
C LEU A 437 9.06 -0.42 -18.02
N THR A 438 9.47 -1.24 -17.06
CA THR A 438 9.53 -2.68 -17.22
C THR A 438 8.41 -3.30 -16.37
N PRO A 439 7.45 -3.99 -16.99
CA PRO A 439 6.42 -4.75 -16.29
C PRO A 439 7.02 -5.73 -15.28
N PRO A 440 6.27 -6.14 -14.24
CA PRO A 440 6.80 -7.04 -13.22
C PRO A 440 7.46 -8.28 -13.81
N ARG A 441 8.69 -8.55 -13.37
CA ARG A 441 9.47 -9.72 -13.73
C ARG A 441 9.73 -10.57 -12.50
N VAL A 442 9.77 -11.87 -12.73
CA VAL A 442 10.15 -12.88 -11.74
C VAL A 442 11.38 -13.60 -12.25
N TYR A 443 12.47 -13.55 -11.48
CA TYR A 443 13.74 -14.20 -11.80
C TYR A 443 14.11 -15.27 -10.78
N ASP A 444 14.79 -16.34 -11.22
CA ASP A 444 15.56 -17.21 -10.33
C ASP A 444 17.01 -16.77 -10.48
N TYR A 445 17.60 -16.30 -9.40
CA TYR A 445 19.02 -16.00 -9.33
C TYR A 445 19.77 -17.23 -8.85
N GLU A 446 20.74 -17.68 -9.63
CA GLU A 446 21.64 -18.79 -9.27
C GLU A 446 22.93 -18.21 -8.65
N PRO A 447 23.10 -18.25 -7.31
CA PRO A 447 24.21 -17.56 -6.66
C PRO A 447 25.58 -18.10 -7.08
N ALA A 448 25.66 -19.39 -7.41
CA ALA A 448 26.91 -20.05 -7.79
C ALA A 448 27.51 -19.51 -9.11
N THR A 449 26.67 -19.03 -10.03
CA THR A 449 27.09 -18.56 -11.36
C THR A 449 26.81 -17.08 -11.58
N GLY A 450 25.98 -16.46 -10.72
CA GLY A 450 25.45 -15.12 -10.91
C GLY A 450 24.37 -15.01 -11.98
N ARG A 451 23.86 -16.13 -12.50
CA ARG A 451 22.90 -16.13 -13.61
C ARG A 451 21.48 -15.78 -13.15
N LEU A 452 20.84 -14.86 -13.87
CA LEU A 452 19.41 -14.55 -13.76
C LEU A 452 18.60 -15.33 -14.80
N TRP A 453 17.68 -16.16 -14.33
CA TRP A 453 16.72 -16.89 -15.16
C TRP A 453 15.37 -16.19 -15.13
N LEU A 454 15.01 -15.50 -16.20
CA LEU A 454 13.68 -14.91 -16.34
C LEU A 454 12.65 -16.05 -16.41
N ARG A 455 11.73 -16.08 -15.43
CA ARG A 455 10.63 -17.04 -15.40
C ARG A 455 9.36 -16.46 -15.98
N LYS A 456 9.10 -15.18 -15.70
CA LYS A 456 7.97 -14.46 -16.26
C LYS A 456 8.27 -12.98 -16.31
N GLU A 457 7.84 -12.35 -17.38
CA GLU A 457 7.52 -10.93 -17.45
C GLU A 457 6.01 -10.83 -17.61
N THR A 458 5.34 -10.02 -16.79
CA THR A 458 3.91 -9.79 -16.92
C THR A 458 3.63 -9.17 -18.28
N PRO A 459 2.85 -9.83 -19.16
CA PRO A 459 2.59 -9.31 -20.48
C PRO A 459 1.65 -8.10 -20.41
N VAL A 460 1.94 -7.08 -21.22
CA VAL A 460 1.15 -5.87 -21.34
C VAL A 460 0.85 -5.65 -22.82
N PRO A 461 -0.31 -6.12 -23.33
CA PRO A 461 -0.64 -6.00 -24.75
C PRO A 461 -0.60 -4.55 -25.24
N GLY A 462 0.03 -4.34 -26.40
CA GLY A 462 0.15 -3.02 -27.02
C GLY A 462 1.13 -2.07 -26.34
N TYR A 463 1.87 -2.52 -25.32
CA TYR A 463 2.90 -1.70 -24.67
C TYR A 463 4.21 -1.72 -25.45
N ASP A 464 4.70 -0.52 -25.77
CA ASP A 464 6.06 -0.30 -26.28
C ASP A 464 6.88 0.47 -25.25
N ARG A 465 7.86 -0.19 -24.64
CA ARG A 465 8.78 0.42 -23.66
C ARG A 465 9.50 1.64 -24.23
N GLY A 466 9.86 1.63 -25.52
CA GLY A 466 10.58 2.73 -26.18
C GLY A 466 9.78 4.02 -26.30
N ALA A 467 8.46 3.95 -26.11
CA ALA A 467 7.57 5.10 -26.17
C ALA A 467 7.57 5.94 -24.87
N TYR A 468 8.28 5.50 -23.83
CA TYR A 468 8.29 6.14 -22.51
C TYR A 468 9.71 6.38 -22.01
N VAL A 469 9.85 7.37 -21.13
CA VAL A 469 11.12 7.70 -20.46
C VAL A 469 10.85 7.89 -18.97
N ALA A 470 11.74 7.34 -18.16
CA ALA A 470 11.82 7.57 -16.73
C ALA A 470 13.22 8.13 -16.42
N SER A 471 13.30 9.24 -15.70
CA SER A 471 14.58 9.85 -15.31
C SER A 471 14.55 10.35 -13.88
N ARG A 472 15.71 10.35 -13.22
CA ARG A 472 15.89 10.98 -11.91
C ARG A 472 16.25 12.44 -12.08
N GLU A 473 15.44 13.30 -11.45
CA GLU A 473 15.69 14.73 -11.33
C GLU A 473 15.73 15.12 -9.86
N TRP A 474 16.00 16.40 -9.58
CA TRP A 474 16.20 16.86 -8.21
C TRP A 474 15.70 18.30 -8.02
N ALA A 475 14.71 18.47 -7.16
CA ALA A 475 14.35 19.77 -6.61
C ALA A 475 15.29 20.17 -5.47
N THR A 476 15.27 21.44 -5.10
CA THR A 476 15.96 21.95 -3.92
C THR A 476 14.92 22.50 -2.96
N SER A 477 14.81 21.88 -1.79
CA SER A 477 14.03 22.38 -0.67
C SER A 477 14.50 23.78 -0.26
N ARG A 478 13.60 24.56 0.34
CA ARG A 478 13.90 25.86 0.97
C ARG A 478 15.04 25.85 1.99
N ASP A 479 15.36 24.70 2.58
CA ASP A 479 16.49 24.52 3.51
C ASP A 479 17.78 24.03 2.82
N GLY A 480 17.78 23.92 1.49
CA GLY A 480 18.92 23.47 0.69
C GLY A 480 18.98 21.95 0.46
N THR A 481 18.12 21.17 1.11
CA THR A 481 18.05 19.71 0.92
C THR A 481 17.66 19.37 -0.51
N ARG A 482 18.33 18.40 -1.14
CA ARG A 482 18.01 17.93 -2.49
C ARG A 482 16.91 16.87 -2.41
N ILE A 483 15.75 17.17 -2.99
CA ILE A 483 14.59 16.28 -3.02
C ILE A 483 14.65 15.48 -4.33
N PRO A 484 14.80 14.15 -4.29
CA PRO A 484 14.78 13.34 -5.50
C PRO A 484 13.39 13.35 -6.15
N LEU A 485 13.35 13.36 -7.47
CA LEU A 485 12.14 13.29 -8.28
C LEU A 485 12.28 12.18 -9.32
N SER A 486 11.29 11.32 -9.45
CA SER A 486 11.17 10.43 -10.60
C SER A 486 10.23 11.06 -11.62
N VAL A 487 10.74 11.40 -12.81
CA VAL A 487 9.98 12.07 -13.88
C VAL A 487 9.66 11.06 -14.99
N LEU A 488 8.36 10.88 -15.24
CA LEU A 488 7.80 9.91 -16.17
C LEU A 488 7.04 10.63 -17.28
N ARG A 489 7.29 10.25 -18.53
CA ARG A 489 6.63 10.86 -19.69
C ARG A 489 6.67 9.96 -20.91
N ARG A 490 5.88 10.32 -21.92
CA ARG A 490 6.09 9.87 -23.31
C ARG A 490 7.44 10.38 -23.83
N SER A 491 8.12 9.56 -24.63
CA SER A 491 9.43 9.87 -25.17
C SER A 491 9.42 11.09 -26.10
N GLU A 492 8.28 11.37 -26.75
CA GLU A 492 8.03 12.52 -27.63
C GLU A 492 7.72 13.84 -26.91
N VAL A 493 7.31 13.79 -25.64
CA VAL A 493 7.09 15.00 -24.83
C VAL A 493 8.41 15.75 -24.64
N ARG A 494 8.39 17.08 -24.77
CA ARG A 494 9.56 17.97 -24.70
C ARG A 494 9.39 18.99 -23.56
N PRO A 495 10.49 19.46 -22.95
CA PRO A 495 10.43 20.48 -21.91
C PRO A 495 10.25 21.89 -22.51
N ASP A 496 9.07 22.17 -23.06
CA ASP A 496 8.73 23.47 -23.70
C ASP A 496 7.80 24.37 -22.86
N GLY A 497 7.43 23.92 -21.66
CA GLY A 497 6.58 24.65 -20.71
C GLY A 497 5.09 24.57 -21.01
N SER A 498 4.65 23.67 -21.90
CA SER A 498 3.24 23.58 -22.32
C SER A 498 2.48 22.34 -21.81
N ASN A 499 3.21 21.34 -21.31
CA ASN A 499 2.60 20.05 -20.99
C ASN A 499 1.78 20.12 -19.68
N PRO A 500 0.66 19.39 -19.59
CA PRO A 500 0.02 19.12 -18.32
C PRO A 500 0.93 18.24 -17.44
N ALA A 501 0.81 18.36 -16.13
CA ALA A 501 1.58 17.53 -15.20
C ALA A 501 0.79 17.07 -13.99
N LEU A 502 1.17 15.90 -13.48
CA LEU A 502 0.61 15.29 -12.29
C LEU A 502 1.74 14.99 -11.30
N LEU A 503 1.70 15.62 -10.13
CA LEU A 503 2.64 15.41 -9.05
C LEU A 503 2.04 14.48 -7.99
N TYR A 504 2.76 13.43 -7.62
CA TYR A 504 2.35 12.45 -6.61
C TYR A 504 3.39 12.33 -5.49
N ALA A 505 2.95 12.17 -4.24
CA ALA A 505 3.81 11.79 -3.11
C ALA A 505 3.02 11.17 -1.94
N TYR A 506 3.74 10.54 -1.03
CA TYR A 506 3.21 9.96 0.21
C TYR A 506 3.83 10.61 1.46
N GLY A 507 5.09 10.27 1.78
CA GLY A 507 5.92 11.02 2.71
C GLY A 507 5.67 10.78 4.20
N SER A 508 5.31 9.56 4.62
CA SER A 508 5.14 9.16 6.03
C SER A 508 5.61 7.71 6.27
N TYR A 509 5.83 7.35 7.54
CA TYR A 509 6.13 5.99 8.03
C TYR A 509 7.37 5.31 7.44
N GLU A 510 8.34 6.08 6.92
CA GLU A 510 9.48 5.55 6.14
C GLU A 510 9.07 4.83 4.84
N HIS A 511 7.80 4.91 4.44
CA HIS A 511 7.33 4.24 3.23
C HIS A 511 7.90 4.95 1.99
N SER A 512 8.64 4.22 1.17
CA SER A 512 9.22 4.72 -0.08
C SER A 512 8.26 4.60 -1.26
N MET A 513 8.23 5.62 -2.12
CA MET A 513 7.50 5.54 -3.40
C MET A 513 8.35 4.92 -4.50
N ASP A 514 8.60 3.63 -4.36
CA ASP A 514 9.50 2.87 -5.22
C ASP A 514 9.08 2.78 -6.70
N PRO A 515 10.04 2.63 -7.64
CA PRO A 515 9.74 2.35 -9.03
C PRO A 515 8.91 1.07 -9.25
N TYR A 516 7.67 1.25 -9.69
CA TYR A 516 6.80 0.14 -10.08
C TYR A 516 6.04 0.44 -11.38
N PHE A 517 5.76 -0.61 -12.14
CA PHE A 517 5.02 -0.50 -13.38
C PHE A 517 3.51 -0.45 -13.12
N SER A 518 2.80 0.48 -13.78
CA SER A 518 1.35 0.61 -13.67
C SER A 518 0.74 0.73 -15.06
N THR A 519 -0.16 -0.19 -15.41
CA THR A 519 -0.91 -0.15 -16.67
C THR A 519 -1.84 1.06 -16.75
N ALA A 520 -2.43 1.45 -15.61
CA ALA A 520 -3.27 2.64 -15.51
C ALA A 520 -2.47 3.93 -15.75
N ARG A 521 -1.23 4.00 -15.26
CA ARG A 521 -0.37 5.18 -15.46
C ARG A 521 -0.14 5.48 -16.94
N LEU A 522 -0.11 4.47 -17.80
CA LEU A 522 0.06 4.66 -19.24
C LEU A 522 -1.05 5.54 -19.83
N SER A 523 -2.28 5.45 -19.33
CA SER A 523 -3.39 6.31 -19.77
C SER A 523 -3.17 7.80 -19.46
N VAL A 524 -2.41 8.11 -18.42
CA VAL A 524 -1.99 9.48 -18.07
C VAL A 524 -0.87 9.93 -19.00
N LEU A 525 0.17 9.11 -19.15
CA LEU A 525 1.34 9.45 -19.99
C LEU A 525 0.96 9.58 -21.46
N ASP A 526 0.10 8.70 -21.98
CA ASP A 526 -0.37 8.70 -23.38
C ASP A 526 -1.20 9.94 -23.72
N ARG A 527 -1.64 10.73 -22.74
CA ARG A 527 -2.32 12.04 -22.92
C ARG A 527 -1.36 13.23 -22.79
N GLY A 528 -0.06 12.95 -22.86
CA GLY A 528 1.01 13.95 -22.82
C GLY A 528 1.30 14.53 -21.43
N VAL A 529 0.76 13.92 -20.38
CA VAL A 529 1.00 14.36 -19.01
C VAL A 529 2.41 13.95 -18.58
N VAL A 530 3.16 14.90 -18.02
CA VAL A 530 4.40 14.62 -17.28
C VAL A 530 4.01 14.21 -15.86
N MET A 531 4.20 12.95 -15.51
CA MET A 531 3.96 12.49 -14.15
C MET A 531 5.27 12.57 -13.35
N VAL A 532 5.21 13.16 -12.17
CA VAL A 532 6.36 13.29 -11.27
C VAL A 532 6.02 12.64 -9.93
N ILE A 533 6.90 11.77 -9.45
CA ILE A 533 6.86 11.26 -8.08
C ILE A 533 7.89 12.04 -7.27
N ALA A 534 7.42 12.79 -6.27
CA ALA A 534 8.27 13.53 -5.37
C ALA A 534 8.61 12.69 -4.13
N HIS A 535 9.88 12.34 -3.98
CA HIS A 535 10.39 11.54 -2.86
C HIS A 535 10.64 12.43 -1.64
N VAL A 536 9.58 13.04 -1.11
CA VAL A 536 9.62 14.04 -0.03
C VAL A 536 10.05 13.43 1.31
N ARG A 537 10.59 14.25 2.22
CA ARG A 537 10.94 13.80 3.58
C ARG A 537 9.73 13.22 4.32
N GLY A 538 10.00 12.25 5.19
CA GLY A 538 9.00 11.40 5.82
C GLY A 538 8.83 10.05 5.12
N GLY A 539 9.24 9.93 3.85
CA GLY A 539 9.49 8.65 3.19
C GLY A 539 10.85 8.06 3.55
N GLY A 540 11.14 6.85 3.06
CA GLY A 540 12.39 6.12 3.31
C GLY A 540 13.45 6.19 2.20
N GLU A 541 13.21 6.94 1.12
CA GLU A 541 13.98 6.85 -0.12
C GLU A 541 15.48 7.11 0.04
N MET A 542 15.85 7.99 0.96
CA MET A 542 17.24 8.35 1.27
C MET A 542 17.72 7.78 2.62
N GLY A 543 17.07 6.71 3.09
CA GLY A 543 17.36 6.06 4.36
C GLY A 543 16.63 6.68 5.55
N ARG A 544 16.94 6.17 6.75
CA ARG A 544 16.15 6.42 7.96
C ARG A 544 16.08 7.89 8.36
N LYS A 545 17.16 8.62 8.16
CA LYS A 545 17.21 10.07 8.45
C LYS A 545 16.22 10.86 7.58
N TRP A 546 15.95 10.43 6.35
CA TRP A 546 14.97 11.07 5.47
C TRP A 546 13.56 11.03 6.05
N TYR A 547 13.23 9.91 6.68
CA TYR A 547 11.98 9.73 7.43
C TYR A 547 11.95 10.56 8.70
N GLU A 548 12.99 10.47 9.54
CA GLU A 548 13.08 11.22 10.80
C GLU A 548 13.04 12.75 10.58
N ASP A 549 13.55 13.23 9.44
CA ASP A 549 13.46 14.63 9.02
C ASP A 549 12.10 15.03 8.40
N GLY A 550 11.11 14.15 8.36
CA GLY A 550 9.72 14.42 7.95
C GLY A 550 8.68 13.81 8.88
N LYS A 551 9.01 13.71 10.16
CA LYS A 551 8.23 13.02 11.21
C LYS A 551 8.11 13.90 12.47
N LYS A 552 7.09 13.69 13.33
CA LYS A 552 6.87 14.45 14.58
C LYS A 552 7.00 15.97 14.37
N LEU A 553 7.85 16.65 15.15
CA LEU A 553 8.09 18.10 15.06
C LEU A 553 8.85 18.57 13.81
N LYS A 554 9.14 17.65 12.88
CA LYS A 554 9.67 17.94 11.54
C LYS A 554 8.67 17.64 10.43
N LYS A 555 7.44 17.21 10.75
CA LYS A 555 6.46 16.75 9.75
C LYS A 555 6.16 17.77 8.65
N LYS A 556 6.24 19.07 8.95
CA LYS A 556 6.04 20.12 7.94
C LYS A 556 7.00 20.05 6.75
N ASN A 557 8.18 19.44 6.92
CA ASN A 557 9.12 19.23 5.84
C ASN A 557 8.51 18.43 4.69
N THR A 558 7.68 17.42 4.96
CA THR A 558 6.94 16.66 3.94
C THR A 558 6.12 17.60 3.03
N PHE A 559 5.37 18.52 3.64
CA PHE A 559 4.48 19.43 2.92
C PHE A 559 5.26 20.49 2.15
N THR A 560 6.29 21.05 2.77
CA THR A 560 7.12 22.07 2.14
C THR A 560 7.97 21.51 1.01
N ASP A 561 8.50 20.29 1.15
CA ASP A 561 9.23 19.60 0.08
C ASP A 561 8.35 19.38 -1.15
N PHE A 562 7.08 19.01 -0.94
CA PHE A 562 6.13 18.83 -2.04
C PHE A 562 5.84 20.15 -2.77
N VAL A 563 5.69 21.24 -2.02
CA VAL A 563 5.53 22.58 -2.59
C VAL A 563 6.78 23.01 -3.36
N ASP A 564 7.97 22.74 -2.81
CA ASP A 564 9.25 23.09 -3.44
C ASP A 564 9.51 22.22 -4.69
N ALA A 565 9.05 20.96 -4.70
CA ALA A 565 9.02 20.08 -5.88
C ALA A 565 8.05 20.59 -6.95
N THR A 566 6.89 21.11 -6.55
CA THR A 566 5.94 21.76 -7.46
C THR A 566 6.56 23.00 -8.10
N ASP A 567 7.31 23.79 -7.34
CA ASP A 567 8.03 24.96 -7.85
C ASP A 567 9.13 24.60 -8.82
N TRP A 568 9.88 23.53 -8.55
CA TRP A 568 10.81 22.99 -9.53
C TRP A 568 10.09 22.58 -10.82
N LEU A 569 8.97 21.85 -10.72
CA LEU A 569 8.23 21.36 -11.89
C LEU A 569 7.73 22.52 -12.76
N ALA A 570 7.15 23.55 -12.15
CA ALA A 570 6.73 24.77 -12.83
C ALA A 570 7.89 25.52 -13.52
N ALA A 571 9.10 25.48 -12.95
CA ALA A 571 10.27 26.16 -13.50
C ALA A 571 11.10 25.29 -14.47
N SER A 572 10.88 23.98 -14.50
CA SER A 572 11.73 23.02 -15.22
C SER A 572 11.59 23.06 -16.74
N GLY A 573 10.54 23.71 -17.24
CA GLY A 573 10.11 23.60 -18.64
C GLY A 573 9.32 22.32 -18.94
N TRP A 574 9.21 21.36 -18.02
CA TRP A 574 8.42 20.16 -18.27
C TRP A 574 6.91 20.40 -18.25
N ALA A 575 6.43 21.39 -17.49
CA ALA A 575 5.01 21.62 -17.28
C ALA A 575 4.62 23.07 -17.52
N ASP A 576 3.37 23.28 -17.94
CA ASP A 576 2.68 24.56 -17.79
C ASP A 576 2.33 24.77 -16.31
N PRO A 577 2.81 25.83 -15.64
CA PRO A 577 2.50 26.11 -14.24
C PRO A 577 1.01 26.20 -13.91
N ALA A 578 0.15 26.52 -14.89
CA ALA A 578 -1.31 26.56 -14.72
C ALA A 578 -1.98 25.19 -14.87
N ARG A 579 -1.23 24.15 -15.29
CA ARG A 579 -1.72 22.79 -15.55
C ARG A 579 -0.93 21.75 -14.74
N ILE A 580 -0.78 22.00 -13.44
CA ILE A 580 -0.20 21.03 -12.49
C ILE A 580 -1.30 20.55 -11.55
N ALA A 581 -1.50 19.24 -11.45
CA ALA A 581 -2.39 18.63 -10.47
C ALA A 581 -1.58 17.89 -9.39
N ALA A 582 -2.15 17.76 -8.20
CA ALA A 582 -1.56 17.02 -7.08
C ALA A 582 -2.41 15.82 -6.69
N MET A 583 -1.77 14.71 -6.34
CA MET A 583 -2.44 13.48 -5.92
C MET A 583 -1.69 12.80 -4.76
N GLY A 584 -2.44 12.24 -3.80
CA GLY A 584 -1.89 11.47 -2.69
C GLY A 584 -2.98 10.74 -1.91
N GLY A 585 -2.64 9.58 -1.34
CA GLY A 585 -3.59 8.71 -0.63
C GLY A 585 -3.21 8.42 0.83
N SER A 586 -4.17 8.17 1.71
CA SER A 586 -3.97 7.89 3.14
C SER A 586 -3.20 9.02 3.83
N ALA A 587 -1.98 8.79 4.36
CA ALA A 587 -1.12 9.87 4.84
C ALA A 587 -0.57 10.78 3.73
N GLY A 588 -0.55 10.33 2.47
CA GLY A 588 -0.42 11.21 1.30
C GLY A 588 -1.65 12.12 1.11
N GLY A 589 -2.81 11.73 1.65
CA GLY A 589 -4.00 12.58 1.74
C GLY A 589 -3.87 13.69 2.80
N LEU A 590 -3.19 13.43 3.93
CA LEU A 590 -2.75 14.46 4.87
C LEU A 590 -1.90 15.51 4.14
N LEU A 591 -0.93 15.06 3.33
CA LEU A 591 -0.12 15.92 2.49
C LEU A 591 -1.00 16.75 1.53
N MET A 592 -1.95 16.14 0.82
CA MET A 592 -2.88 16.86 -0.06
C MET A 592 -3.67 17.94 0.67
N GLY A 593 -4.24 17.62 1.83
CA GLY A 593 -4.98 18.56 2.66
C GLY A 593 -4.11 19.71 3.16
N ALA A 594 -2.87 19.43 3.57
CA ALA A 594 -1.93 20.45 4.03
C ALA A 594 -1.55 21.41 2.89
N VAL A 595 -1.22 20.89 1.69
CA VAL A 595 -0.82 21.74 0.56
C VAL A 595 -1.99 22.52 -0.05
N ALA A 596 -3.22 22.02 0.05
CA ALA A 596 -4.43 22.77 -0.28
C ALA A 596 -4.56 24.04 0.59
N ASN A 597 -4.12 24.00 1.85
CA ASN A 597 -4.10 25.18 2.70
C ASN A 597 -2.86 26.06 2.49
N LEU A 598 -1.69 25.45 2.27
CA LEU A 598 -0.41 26.16 2.16
C LEU A 598 -0.25 26.92 0.83
N ALA A 599 -0.60 26.27 -0.29
CA ALA A 599 -0.35 26.81 -1.63
C ALA A 599 -1.41 26.37 -2.67
N PRO A 600 -2.73 26.57 -2.42
CA PRO A 600 -3.79 26.13 -3.32
C PRO A 600 -3.64 26.67 -4.75
N GLN A 601 -3.09 27.87 -4.90
CA GLN A 601 -2.89 28.54 -6.19
C GLN A 601 -1.90 27.84 -7.13
N LYS A 602 -1.14 26.86 -6.65
CA LYS A 602 -0.16 26.12 -7.46
C LYS A 602 -0.77 24.94 -8.21
N TYR A 603 -2.03 24.60 -7.93
CA TYR A 603 -2.65 23.38 -8.44
C TYR A 603 -3.92 23.70 -9.24
N ALA A 604 -4.02 23.10 -10.41
CA ALA A 604 -5.22 23.06 -11.24
C ALA A 604 -6.29 22.11 -10.65
N ALA A 605 -5.86 21.09 -9.92
CA ALA A 605 -6.71 20.20 -9.14
C ALA A 605 -5.91 19.48 -8.05
N ILE A 606 -6.61 19.03 -7.00
CA ILE A 606 -6.06 18.17 -5.95
C ILE A 606 -6.98 16.96 -5.78
N LEU A 607 -6.41 15.76 -5.85
CA LEU A 607 -7.10 14.50 -5.60
C LEU A 607 -6.52 13.85 -4.33
N ALA A 608 -7.36 13.68 -3.31
CA ALA A 608 -6.99 13.11 -2.03
C ALA A 608 -7.76 11.79 -1.80
N GLN A 609 -7.04 10.68 -1.82
CA GLN A 609 -7.61 9.33 -1.65
C GLN A 609 -7.54 8.91 -0.17
N VAL A 610 -8.63 8.37 0.38
CA VAL A 610 -8.81 7.99 1.79
C VAL A 610 -8.06 8.93 2.77
N PRO A 611 -8.28 10.25 2.71
CA PRO A 611 -7.26 11.19 3.16
C PRO A 611 -7.34 11.48 4.67
N PHE A 612 -6.22 11.36 5.37
CA PHE A 612 -6.09 11.66 6.81
C PHE A 612 -6.04 13.19 7.05
N VAL A 613 -7.21 13.83 7.11
CA VAL A 613 -7.36 15.29 7.03
C VAL A 613 -7.82 15.94 8.34
N ASP A 614 -8.15 15.16 9.36
CA ASP A 614 -8.43 15.64 10.71
C ASP A 614 -7.48 15.00 11.76
N PRO A 615 -6.16 15.01 11.51
CA PRO A 615 -5.20 14.23 12.28
C PRO A 615 -5.15 14.62 13.76
N LEU A 616 -5.33 15.91 14.09
CA LEU A 616 -5.28 16.32 15.49
C LEU A 616 -6.48 15.78 16.28
N THR A 617 -7.68 15.83 15.71
CA THR A 617 -8.87 15.30 16.37
C THR A 617 -8.76 13.79 16.55
N SER A 618 -8.31 13.06 15.53
CA SER A 618 -8.16 11.60 15.60
C SER A 618 -7.08 11.18 16.61
N VAL A 619 -5.88 11.77 16.57
CA VAL A 619 -4.74 11.37 17.42
C VAL A 619 -4.90 11.77 18.89
N LEU A 620 -5.82 12.69 19.20
CA LEU A 620 -6.22 13.02 20.58
C LEU A 620 -7.11 11.95 21.22
N ASP A 621 -7.70 11.06 20.43
CA ASP A 621 -8.58 10.00 20.90
C ASP A 621 -7.88 8.64 20.77
N PRO A 622 -7.31 8.09 21.86
CA PRO A 622 -6.60 6.81 21.83
C PRO A 622 -7.53 5.60 21.63
N ASP A 623 -8.84 5.78 21.77
CA ASP A 623 -9.83 4.71 21.60
C ASP A 623 -10.21 4.52 20.12
N LEU A 624 -9.75 5.41 19.22
CA LEU A 624 -9.90 5.24 17.78
C LEU A 624 -8.84 4.27 17.22
N PRO A 625 -9.18 3.55 16.12
CA PRO A 625 -8.21 2.74 15.44
C PRO A 625 -6.93 3.47 15.07
N LEU A 626 -5.80 2.81 15.28
CA LEU A 626 -4.43 3.29 15.02
C LEU A 626 -3.95 4.48 15.88
N SER A 627 -4.82 5.30 16.47
CA SER A 627 -4.43 6.59 17.09
C SER A 627 -3.27 6.50 18.08
N ALA A 628 -3.28 5.54 19.02
CA ALA A 628 -2.20 5.37 19.99
C ALA A 628 -0.88 4.91 19.33
N LEU A 629 -0.95 4.05 18.31
CA LEU A 629 0.21 3.63 17.51
C LEU A 629 0.83 4.81 16.77
N GLU A 630 0.00 5.75 16.35
CA GLU A 630 0.41 6.92 15.58
C GLU A 630 1.08 8.03 16.40
N TRP A 631 1.07 7.95 17.73
CA TRP A 631 1.86 8.87 18.56
C TRP A 631 3.35 8.79 18.25
N GLU A 632 3.82 7.59 17.88
CA GLU A 632 5.20 7.44 17.46
C GLU A 632 5.45 8.00 16.08
N GLU A 633 4.45 8.31 15.25
CA GLU A 633 4.59 8.98 13.94
C GLU A 633 4.47 10.51 14.05
N TRP A 634 3.37 11.00 14.63
CA TRP A 634 3.03 12.43 14.66
C TRP A 634 3.49 13.14 15.93
N GLY A 635 3.74 12.38 17.00
CA GLY A 635 3.89 12.86 18.37
C GLY A 635 2.63 12.59 19.18
N ASN A 636 2.72 12.71 20.51
CA ASN A 636 1.58 12.58 21.42
C ASN A 636 1.00 13.97 21.81
N PRO A 637 -0.03 14.49 21.10
CA PRO A 637 -0.66 15.78 21.41
C PRO A 637 -1.54 15.72 22.66
N LEU A 638 -1.93 14.51 23.11
CA LEU A 638 -2.74 14.33 24.31
C LEU A 638 -1.95 14.78 25.54
N GLU A 639 -0.69 14.38 25.64
CA GLU A 639 0.18 14.69 26.77
C GLU A 639 1.01 15.96 26.58
N ASP A 640 1.45 16.28 25.35
CA ASP A 640 2.41 17.34 25.08
C ASP A 640 1.78 18.56 24.37
N PRO A 641 1.73 19.74 25.02
CA PRO A 641 1.18 20.95 24.40
C PRO A 641 2.01 21.51 23.23
N GLU A 642 3.33 21.23 23.17
CA GLU A 642 4.16 21.60 22.02
C GLU A 642 3.79 20.76 20.80
N VAL A 643 3.65 19.45 20.98
CA VAL A 643 3.18 18.55 19.92
C VAL A 643 1.78 18.94 19.47
N TYR A 644 0.86 19.20 20.40
CA TYR A 644 -0.48 19.68 20.09
C TYR A 644 -0.45 20.94 19.22
N ALA A 645 0.30 21.97 19.63
CA ALA A 645 0.41 23.21 18.88
C ALA A 645 1.05 23.00 17.50
N TYR A 646 2.04 22.12 17.40
CA TYR A 646 2.69 21.78 16.14
C TYR A 646 1.74 21.06 15.18
N MET A 647 1.03 20.02 15.64
CA MET A 647 0.02 19.30 14.86
C MET A 647 -1.12 20.22 14.41
N LYS A 648 -1.65 21.03 15.33
CA LYS A 648 -2.68 22.03 15.04
C LYS A 648 -2.29 22.97 13.90
N SER A 649 -1.00 23.30 13.80
CA SER A 649 -0.51 24.23 12.78
C SER A 649 -0.39 23.66 11.37
N TYR A 650 -0.64 22.36 11.17
CA TYR A 650 -0.70 21.74 9.84
C TYR A 650 -1.94 20.88 9.58
N SER A 651 -2.71 20.52 10.62
CA SER A 651 -3.95 19.73 10.49
C SER A 651 -4.88 20.31 9.41
N PRO A 652 -5.19 19.58 8.32
CA PRO A 652 -5.89 20.15 7.17
C PRO A 652 -7.25 20.73 7.52
N TYR A 653 -8.06 20.01 8.30
CA TYR A 653 -9.39 20.44 8.74
C TYR A 653 -9.36 21.76 9.52
N GLU A 654 -8.44 21.88 10.48
CA GLU A 654 -8.33 23.06 11.33
C GLU A 654 -7.79 24.30 10.59
N ASN A 655 -6.97 24.08 9.55
CA ASN A 655 -6.33 25.15 8.79
C ASN A 655 -7.08 25.55 7.53
N VAL A 656 -8.29 25.03 7.30
CA VAL A 656 -9.18 25.54 6.26
C VAL A 656 -9.49 27.02 6.52
N ARG A 657 -9.29 27.87 5.50
CA ARG A 657 -9.38 29.33 5.58
C ARG A 657 -10.06 29.93 4.35
N PRO A 658 -10.53 31.20 4.39
CA PRO A 658 -11.20 31.83 3.25
C PRO A 658 -10.28 32.07 2.04
N LEU A 659 -10.10 31.05 1.20
CA LEU A 659 -9.25 31.05 0.01
C LEU A 659 -10.00 30.49 -1.21
N PRO A 660 -9.57 30.84 -2.43
CA PRO A 660 -10.09 30.22 -3.65
C PRO A 660 -9.42 28.86 -3.85
N TYR A 661 -9.91 27.82 -3.17
CA TYR A 661 -9.42 26.46 -3.36
C TYR A 661 -9.62 25.99 -4.81
N PRO A 662 -8.70 25.19 -5.38
CA PRO A 662 -8.89 24.60 -6.70
C PRO A 662 -9.99 23.53 -6.66
N PRO A 663 -10.34 22.92 -7.81
CA PRO A 663 -11.07 21.67 -7.81
C PRO A 663 -10.42 20.65 -6.86
N ILE A 664 -11.19 20.13 -5.91
CA ILE A 664 -10.72 19.13 -4.93
C ILE A 664 -11.66 17.93 -5.00
N ALA A 665 -11.09 16.73 -5.07
CA ALA A 665 -11.82 15.48 -4.86
C ALA A 665 -11.27 14.77 -3.62
N ALA A 666 -12.16 14.45 -2.68
CA ALA A 666 -11.90 13.52 -1.60
C ALA A 666 -12.58 12.19 -1.93
N VAL A 667 -11.81 11.11 -2.02
CA VAL A 667 -12.32 9.75 -2.24
C VAL A 667 -12.16 8.96 -0.95
N THR A 668 -13.16 8.23 -0.48
CA THR A 668 -13.11 7.47 0.77
C THR A 668 -14.05 6.27 0.72
N SER A 669 -14.03 5.45 1.77
CA SER A 669 -14.91 4.29 1.91
C SER A 669 -15.59 4.29 3.29
N PHE A 670 -16.84 3.85 3.34
CA PHE A 670 -17.66 3.89 4.56
C PHE A 670 -17.16 2.94 5.66
N ASN A 671 -16.56 1.80 5.29
CA ASN A 671 -16.00 0.81 6.21
C ASN A 671 -14.48 0.93 6.38
N ASP A 672 -13.87 2.05 5.98
CA ASP A 672 -12.46 2.30 6.24
C ASP A 672 -12.16 2.37 7.75
N THR A 673 -11.31 1.46 8.23
CA THR A 673 -10.88 1.33 9.63
C THR A 673 -9.52 1.97 9.90
N ARG A 674 -8.84 2.52 8.89
CA ARG A 674 -7.54 3.18 9.04
C ARG A 674 -7.66 4.69 8.98
N VAL A 675 -8.45 5.20 8.03
CA VAL A 675 -8.83 6.62 7.95
C VAL A 675 -10.34 6.68 7.89
N LEU A 676 -10.97 7.07 9.01
CA LEU A 676 -12.41 7.02 9.13
C LEU A 676 -13.09 7.97 8.11
N TYR A 677 -14.16 7.51 7.47
CA TYR A 677 -14.93 8.27 6.45
C TYR A 677 -15.33 9.68 6.90
N VAL A 678 -15.47 9.89 8.21
CA VAL A 678 -15.85 11.16 8.81
C VAL A 678 -14.82 12.26 8.56
N GLU A 679 -13.53 11.92 8.48
CA GLU A 679 -12.48 12.92 8.26
C GLU A 679 -12.64 13.67 6.91
N PRO A 680 -12.66 12.97 5.75
CA PRO A 680 -12.92 13.64 4.48
C PRO A 680 -14.31 14.27 4.40
N ALA A 681 -15.34 13.69 5.05
CA ALA A 681 -16.69 14.27 5.05
C ALA A 681 -16.72 15.65 5.75
N LYS A 682 -16.12 15.75 6.95
CA LYS A 682 -15.97 17.03 7.67
C LYS A 682 -15.12 18.02 6.88
N TRP A 683 -14.02 17.56 6.29
CA TRP A 683 -13.11 18.41 5.52
C TRP A 683 -13.78 19.03 4.30
N VAL A 684 -14.53 18.24 3.52
CA VAL A 684 -15.29 18.75 2.35
C VAL A 684 -16.35 19.76 2.78
N ALA A 685 -17.10 19.48 3.85
CA ALA A 685 -18.09 20.42 4.39
C ALA A 685 -17.44 21.76 4.80
N ARG A 686 -16.28 21.72 5.44
CA ARG A 686 -15.55 22.92 5.87
C ARG A 686 -14.91 23.69 4.71
N LEU A 687 -14.34 23.00 3.73
CA LEU A 687 -13.82 23.60 2.50
C LEU A 687 -14.91 24.37 1.75
N ARG A 688 -16.08 23.75 1.55
CA ARG A 688 -17.21 24.41 0.85
C ARG A 688 -17.76 25.61 1.63
N ALA A 689 -17.77 25.56 2.95
CA ALA A 689 -18.22 26.67 3.77
C ALA A 689 -17.22 27.86 3.78
N ALA A 690 -15.93 27.60 3.56
CA ALA A 690 -14.87 28.62 3.66
C ALA A 690 -14.42 29.15 2.29
N THR A 691 -14.50 28.35 1.22
CA THR A 691 -13.95 28.71 -0.09
C THR A 691 -14.52 30.04 -0.61
N THR A 692 -13.63 30.87 -1.15
CA THR A 692 -14.01 32.14 -1.82
C THR A 692 -14.07 32.00 -3.34
N GLY A 693 -13.71 30.82 -3.86
CA GLY A 693 -13.76 30.47 -5.28
C GLY A 693 -15.05 29.74 -5.66
N THR A 694 -15.20 29.43 -6.94
CA THR A 694 -16.34 28.68 -7.49
C THR A 694 -15.98 27.28 -7.95
N ALA A 695 -14.74 26.85 -7.74
CA ALA A 695 -14.29 25.52 -8.12
C ALA A 695 -15.00 24.45 -7.28
N PRO A 696 -15.36 23.29 -7.87
CA PRO A 696 -16.06 22.24 -7.15
C PRO A 696 -15.14 21.54 -6.15
N VAL A 697 -15.66 21.31 -4.94
CA VAL A 697 -15.09 20.38 -3.97
C VAL A 697 -16.05 19.20 -3.87
N VAL A 698 -15.61 17.98 -4.16
CA VAL A 698 -16.46 16.79 -4.25
C VAL A 698 -16.03 15.70 -3.26
N LEU A 699 -16.98 14.89 -2.80
CA LEU A 699 -16.76 13.73 -1.93
C LEU A 699 -17.33 12.48 -2.62
N LYS A 700 -16.47 11.51 -2.95
CA LYS A 700 -16.87 10.18 -3.39
C LYS A 700 -16.69 9.21 -2.22
N THR A 701 -17.78 8.65 -1.72
CA THR A 701 -17.78 7.64 -0.67
C THR A 701 -18.26 6.31 -1.24
N ASP A 702 -17.38 5.32 -1.29
CA ASP A 702 -17.82 3.94 -1.51
C ASP A 702 -18.55 3.45 -0.25
N MET A 703 -19.83 3.07 -0.41
CA MET A 703 -20.69 2.71 0.72
C MET A 703 -20.50 1.26 1.19
N ASP A 704 -19.80 0.44 0.41
CA ASP A 704 -19.67 -1.01 0.64
C ASP A 704 -18.21 -1.43 0.91
N ALA A 705 -17.22 -0.59 0.58
CA ALA A 705 -15.79 -0.89 0.70
C ALA A 705 -15.12 -0.49 2.04
N GLY A 706 -13.91 -1.02 2.26
CA GLY A 706 -12.96 -0.64 3.31
C GLY A 706 -11.81 0.24 2.80
N HIS A 707 -10.68 0.30 3.53
CA HIS A 707 -9.54 1.20 3.23
C HIS A 707 -8.95 1.00 1.83
N GLY A 708 -8.92 -0.25 1.35
CA GLY A 708 -8.40 -0.60 0.01
C GLY A 708 -9.34 -0.26 -1.16
N GLY A 709 -10.51 0.33 -0.90
CA GLY A 709 -11.55 0.55 -1.90
C GLY A 709 -12.34 -0.72 -2.24
N ALA A 710 -13.10 -0.67 -3.32
CA ALA A 710 -13.94 -1.79 -3.74
C ALA A 710 -13.11 -3.05 -4.04
N SER A 711 -13.61 -4.21 -3.62
CA SER A 711 -12.89 -5.47 -3.81
C SER A 711 -12.99 -6.01 -5.25
N GLY A 712 -11.91 -6.63 -5.72
CA GLY A 712 -11.85 -7.23 -7.05
C GLY A 712 -11.20 -6.33 -8.10
N ARG A 713 -10.53 -6.94 -9.08
CA ARG A 713 -9.66 -6.20 -10.01
C ARG A 713 -10.40 -5.21 -10.91
N TYR A 714 -11.64 -5.49 -11.31
CA TYR A 714 -12.35 -4.59 -12.23
C TYR A 714 -12.82 -3.32 -11.52
N GLU A 715 -13.20 -3.43 -10.25
CA GLU A 715 -13.57 -2.26 -9.47
C GLU A 715 -12.34 -1.37 -9.21
N ALA A 716 -11.18 -1.97 -8.90
CA ALA A 716 -9.92 -1.23 -8.81
C ALA A 716 -9.57 -0.48 -10.11
N TRP A 717 -9.86 -1.04 -11.29
CA TRP A 717 -9.65 -0.35 -12.57
C TRP A 717 -10.63 0.81 -12.79
N LYS A 718 -11.88 0.67 -12.32
CA LYS A 718 -12.87 1.76 -12.37
C LYS A 718 -12.49 2.90 -11.43
N ASP A 719 -11.99 2.59 -10.23
CA ASP A 719 -11.52 3.61 -9.29
C ASP A 719 -10.32 4.38 -9.87
N ALA A 720 -9.32 3.67 -10.42
CA ALA A 720 -8.19 4.31 -11.11
C ALA A 720 -8.64 5.16 -12.30
N ALA A 721 -9.63 4.69 -13.07
CA ALA A 721 -10.20 5.44 -14.19
C ALA A 721 -10.96 6.70 -13.72
N TRP A 722 -11.65 6.63 -12.58
CA TRP A 722 -12.34 7.79 -12.00
C TRP A 722 -11.34 8.84 -11.54
N ASP A 723 -10.31 8.42 -10.78
CA ASP A 723 -9.25 9.27 -10.26
C ASP A 723 -8.51 10.01 -11.38
N TYR A 724 -8.09 9.28 -12.42
CA TYR A 724 -7.41 9.88 -13.56
C TYR A 724 -8.34 10.73 -14.40
N ALA A 725 -9.61 10.35 -14.61
CA ALA A 725 -10.53 11.19 -15.35
C ALA A 725 -10.74 12.54 -14.67
N PHE A 726 -10.87 12.57 -13.34
CA PHE A 726 -11.01 13.82 -12.58
C PHE A 726 -9.80 14.75 -12.78
N VAL A 727 -8.58 14.20 -12.63
CA VAL A 727 -7.35 14.96 -12.78
C VAL A 727 -7.13 15.41 -14.23
N LEU A 728 -7.30 14.51 -15.20
CA LEU A 728 -7.08 14.79 -16.62
C LEU A 728 -8.06 15.81 -17.18
N ASP A 729 -9.32 15.78 -16.73
CA ASP A 729 -10.33 16.78 -17.09
C ASP A 729 -9.93 18.17 -16.59
N ALA A 730 -9.52 18.29 -15.32
CA ALA A 730 -9.04 19.56 -14.76
C ALA A 730 -7.76 20.08 -15.44
N LEU A 731 -6.91 19.17 -15.94
CA LEU A 731 -5.73 19.51 -16.71
C LEU A 731 -6.03 19.83 -18.18
N GLY A 732 -7.26 19.62 -18.67
CA GLY A 732 -7.60 19.71 -20.10
C GLY A 732 -6.80 18.72 -20.95
N ALA A 733 -6.46 17.56 -20.39
CA ALA A 733 -5.61 16.53 -20.99
C ALA A 733 -6.45 15.26 -21.25
N THR A 734 -7.55 15.39 -21.97
CA THR A 734 -8.55 14.30 -22.12
C THR A 734 -8.33 13.43 -23.37
N GLU A 735 -7.60 13.94 -24.36
CA GLU A 735 -7.31 13.27 -25.63
C GLU A 735 -5.94 12.58 -25.61
N LEU A 736 -5.85 11.41 -26.25
CA LEU A 736 -4.58 10.71 -26.46
C LEU A 736 -3.69 11.51 -27.42
N LEU A 737 -2.38 11.48 -27.18
CA LEU A 737 -1.40 11.91 -28.17
C LEU A 737 -1.53 11.06 -29.44
N PRO A 738 -1.27 11.65 -30.62
CA PRO A 738 -1.20 10.88 -31.84
C PRO A 738 -0.09 9.81 -31.74
N PRO A 739 -0.24 8.65 -32.41
CA PRO A 739 0.83 7.67 -32.46
C PRO A 739 2.11 8.31 -33.04
N PRO A 740 3.30 7.87 -32.58
CA PRO A 740 4.55 8.43 -33.04
C PRO A 740 4.69 8.22 -34.55
N GLN A 741 5.13 9.27 -35.27
CA GLN A 741 5.33 9.24 -36.73
C GLN A 741 6.54 8.43 -37.16
#